data_AF-G5A8W9-F1
#
_entry.id   AF-G5A8W9-F1
#
_cell.length_a   1.000
_cell.length_b   1.000
_cell.length_c   1.000
_cell.angle_alpha   90.00
_cell.angle_beta   90.00
_cell.angle_gamma   90.00
#
_symmetry.space_group_name_H-M   'P 1'
#
loop_
_entity.id
_entity.type
_entity.pdbx_description
1 polymer ?
#
loop_
_entity_poly.entity_id
_entity_poly.type
_entity_poly.pdbx_seq_one_letter_code
_entity_poly.pdbx_strand_id
1 'polypeptide(L)'
;MSTPSTGAAPEVPLKQRVWAGRIPVVFSLDPNEVTTLHAPRSFYAMVPRMSYLVSQTRDVVEYFRDAAPPMSAMQGASIWFEAKGVPLHWHLPFGLLRDLLCGPGADGALNLPWALTVHFWGFPSDVLLPCDNEQSVESHFMHSLKQATFLRMGSTKAVMALPEAQQTQIWTSISQNDYESYREATLELHLDGGVDASALRHLPLRVHLDNTPAIQMPIAPLQDGREKTLLEVLNYLLPDLFPSSTSEVEANKFQLVVHGIPVPAHVSIVELYRNFSYADGFLYVAKRTPMEGSTPHDDVAAHLAADVEPLLTETRAHLLHKQPDRARASFLRLPELEARRRAYLEATLRDFYAAGLFDVPVLLTFLEGLPSWHWTLDGCAVLHSVSSALRAPSSDAGGGGNALRALEARQRKFPQLPLAFFLLKLMSHLEDSARVRAESYWYAWVSPTLRAVASGQALELKILSRTGRSEYRQGDASKEELLYAPGNAGTFDNDRRNALCWVGERAEGGENSEVAAWPDDKDRTKAQWRMIPVDVHTDTFMLQSVRFEEYLYSADYAKFKKDSRGKTRSRVFTWRKTGESPGPAGKWQLVALSGEERDVFALYNPYQREFLYAPTADLMDSKRRHVLTRAAPDGTREASNTEGGAMWCAWRIAPAQQSSMEKGVEAFFAKKYPVAVEQLTLALKDLPDNTEHVKCFAYRMTANLRLRRFDLVAPDFQAIQALGGDKAAIFHGLAHLWEENASYLAAMAHSSPDLQIQAIEISTSPDNPFFMRHQLAKGDDYLVRRDFQAAIVCYQEAATCNPTIASTSSEGSSLEDPETTRQRVRAYVSCAKCFYALEESENAWQYLSIAHDITGVSVEGEAAILLWKGKCKRVQKAYDESLLLLEKAFDRASAASAASACLPSSAAGAPMSAAVLKRSILMEMKVVGLLRQGVYDALLSTDENAAADHAAESNGVNGASGDGGVVSSGDAEKSLTQMMELFHCPLSLELMDDPVTTPDGNTYDRSMIEQHLEVNGCFDPLTRAPLTKSQLHPNRALKQLMETLLSDHRLGLLLASCST
;
A
#
# COMPACT_ATOMS: atom_id res chain seq x y z
N MET A 1 72.02 -20.60 32.64
CA MET A 1 72.28 -19.67 31.50
C MET A 1 71.10 -18.74 31.42
N SER A 2 71.31 -17.45 31.67
CA SER A 2 70.27 -16.40 31.60
C SER A 2 70.13 -15.92 30.15
N THR A 3 69.10 -16.39 29.44
CA THR A 3 68.64 -15.76 28.20
C THR A 3 67.93 -14.45 28.52
N PRO A 4 68.07 -13.41 27.68
CA PRO A 4 67.98 -12.03 28.14
C PRO A 4 66.55 -11.55 28.36
N SER A 5 66.38 -10.66 29.32
CA SER A 5 65.21 -9.78 29.41
C SER A 5 65.15 -8.90 28.16
N THR A 6 64.27 -9.24 27.22
CA THR A 6 63.80 -8.28 26.22
C THR A 6 63.16 -7.13 26.98
N GLY A 7 63.82 -5.98 26.98
CA GLY A 7 63.31 -4.79 27.66
C GLY A 7 61.91 -4.48 27.17
N ALA A 8 60.98 -4.25 28.10
CA ALA A 8 59.65 -3.81 27.75
C ALA A 8 59.79 -2.52 26.93
N ALA A 9 59.30 -2.55 25.69
CA ALA A 9 59.04 -1.32 24.96
C ALA A 9 58.10 -0.46 25.83
N PRO A 10 58.27 0.88 25.85
CA PRO A 10 57.38 1.73 26.63
C PRO A 10 55.93 1.41 26.26
N GLU A 11 55.08 1.15 27.26
CA GLU A 11 53.69 0.77 27.03
C GLU A 11 52.96 1.93 26.35
N VAL A 12 52.86 1.83 25.02
CA VAL A 12 52.12 2.76 24.17
C VAL A 12 50.66 2.77 24.65
N PRO A 13 50.14 3.90 25.18
CA PRO A 13 48.77 3.98 25.69
C PRO A 13 47.76 3.47 24.66
N LEU A 14 46.71 2.79 25.15
CA LEU A 14 45.72 2.12 24.29
C LEU A 14 45.15 3.06 23.22
N LYS A 15 44.91 4.33 23.56
CA LYS A 15 44.51 5.39 22.63
C LYS A 15 45.45 5.61 21.44
N GLN A 16 46.76 5.67 21.67
CA GLN A 16 47.74 5.82 20.60
C GLN A 16 47.68 4.63 19.63
N ARG A 17 47.38 3.42 20.13
CA ARG A 17 47.17 2.22 19.29
C ARG A 17 45.87 2.27 18.49
N VAL A 18 44.78 2.77 19.08
CA VAL A 18 43.49 2.98 18.39
C VAL A 18 43.65 4.03 17.28
N TRP A 19 44.29 5.16 17.58
CA TRP A 19 44.59 6.24 16.62
C TRP A 19 45.55 5.82 15.49
N ALA A 20 46.54 4.98 15.79
CA ALA A 20 47.43 4.39 14.80
C ALA A 20 46.73 3.34 13.89
N GLY A 21 45.45 3.04 14.11
CA GLY A 21 44.67 2.11 13.31
C GLY A 21 44.66 2.48 11.82
N ARG A 22 44.94 1.49 10.97
CA ARG A 22 44.95 1.61 9.51
C ARG A 22 44.16 0.47 8.86
N ILE A 23 43.60 0.74 7.69
CA ILE A 23 43.02 -0.25 6.80
C ILE A 23 43.80 -0.18 5.48
N PRO A 24 44.36 -1.28 4.96
CA PRO A 24 44.84 -1.34 3.58
C PRO A 24 43.63 -1.33 2.64
N VAL A 25 43.64 -0.46 1.64
CA VAL A 25 42.53 -0.21 0.71
C VAL A 25 43.05 -0.30 -0.72
N VAL A 26 42.21 -0.78 -1.63
CA VAL A 26 42.43 -0.76 -3.08
C VAL A 26 41.24 -0.08 -3.76
N PHE A 27 41.51 1.08 -4.34
CA PHE A 27 40.55 1.86 -5.11
C PHE A 27 40.67 1.47 -6.59
N SER A 28 39.54 1.19 -7.23
CA SER A 28 39.47 0.91 -8.68
C SER A 28 38.36 1.75 -9.31
N LEU A 29 38.62 2.32 -10.49
CA LEU A 29 37.60 3.01 -11.28
C LEU A 29 36.56 1.99 -11.80
N ASP A 30 35.27 2.38 -11.83
CA ASP A 30 34.23 1.53 -12.40
C ASP A 30 34.53 1.16 -13.87
N PRO A 31 34.40 -0.11 -14.28
CA PRO A 31 34.73 -0.53 -15.66
C PRO A 31 33.95 0.19 -16.77
N ASN A 32 32.75 0.71 -16.48
CA ASN A 32 31.92 1.44 -17.44
C ASN A 32 32.32 2.92 -17.58
N GLU A 33 33.11 3.45 -16.63
CA GLU A 33 33.59 4.83 -16.61
C GLU A 33 35.03 4.99 -17.15
N VAL A 34 35.71 3.88 -17.48
CA VAL A 34 37.05 3.89 -18.08
C VAL A 34 37.01 4.47 -19.49
N THR A 35 37.63 5.64 -19.69
CA THR A 35 37.70 6.33 -21.00
C THR A 35 38.92 5.93 -21.85
N THR A 36 39.84 5.15 -21.29
CA THR A 36 41.09 4.71 -21.95
C THR A 36 41.00 3.31 -22.55
N LEU A 37 41.79 3.05 -23.60
CA LEU A 37 41.89 1.74 -24.29
C LEU A 37 42.33 0.56 -23.41
N HIS A 38 42.94 0.85 -22.25
CA HIS A 38 43.34 -0.14 -21.25
C HIS A 38 42.91 0.39 -19.89
N ALA A 39 42.36 -0.49 -19.04
CA ALA A 39 41.94 -0.13 -17.68
C ALA A 39 43.13 0.42 -16.86
N PRO A 40 42.94 1.49 -16.07
CA PRO A 40 43.96 1.99 -15.17
C PRO A 40 44.30 0.94 -14.10
N ARG A 41 45.54 0.96 -13.60
CA ARG A 41 45.93 0.12 -12.46
C ARG A 41 45.17 0.59 -11.22
N SER A 42 44.84 -0.30 -10.29
CA SER A 42 44.21 0.10 -9.03
C SER A 42 45.17 0.91 -8.15
N PHE A 43 44.62 1.88 -7.41
CA PHE A 43 45.35 2.72 -6.46
C PHE A 43 45.29 2.09 -5.06
N TYR A 44 46.44 1.90 -4.41
CA TYR A 44 46.53 1.24 -3.11
C TYR A 44 46.95 2.23 -2.02
N ALA A 45 46.22 2.29 -0.91
CA ALA A 45 46.48 3.22 0.19
C ALA A 45 46.33 2.56 1.57
N MET A 46 47.03 3.11 2.58
CA MET A 46 46.89 2.74 3.99
C MET A 46 46.09 3.83 4.70
N VAL A 47 44.77 3.70 4.70
CA VAL A 47 43.86 4.75 5.17
C VAL A 47 43.68 4.67 6.69
N PRO A 48 43.77 5.78 7.44
CA PRO A 48 43.43 5.82 8.86
C PRO A 48 42.03 5.30 9.17
N ARG A 49 41.89 4.57 10.29
CA ARG A 49 40.55 4.27 10.84
C ARG A 49 39.84 5.52 11.35
N MET A 50 40.60 6.54 11.74
CA MET A 50 40.12 7.77 12.36
C MET A 50 39.78 8.89 11.35
N SER A 51 40.19 8.76 10.09
CA SER A 51 39.88 9.73 9.04
C SER A 51 38.50 9.47 8.41
N TYR A 52 38.07 10.38 7.55
CA TYR A 52 36.84 10.25 6.75
C TYR A 52 37.17 9.91 5.29
N LEU A 53 36.20 9.34 4.57
CA LEU A 53 36.34 8.89 3.18
C LEU A 53 36.94 9.97 2.25
N VAL A 54 36.48 11.20 2.41
CA VAL A 54 36.83 12.36 1.56
C VAL A 54 38.31 12.76 1.68
N SER A 55 38.97 12.44 2.80
CA SER A 55 40.40 12.75 3.01
C SER A 55 41.33 12.07 2.00
N GLN A 56 40.87 11.00 1.34
CA GLN A 56 41.61 10.28 0.31
C GLN A 56 41.14 10.62 -1.12
N THR A 57 40.01 11.33 -1.27
CA THR A 57 39.39 11.65 -2.56
C THR A 57 40.34 12.40 -3.48
N ARG A 58 41.12 13.36 -2.96
CA ARG A 58 42.04 14.17 -3.77
C ARG A 58 43.05 13.30 -4.52
N ASP A 59 43.72 12.40 -3.82
CA ASP A 59 44.78 11.55 -4.40
C ASP A 59 44.19 10.53 -5.37
N VAL A 60 43.01 9.98 -5.07
CA VAL A 60 42.24 9.09 -5.94
C VAL A 60 41.81 9.79 -7.24
N VAL A 61 41.27 11.01 -7.15
CA VAL A 61 40.86 11.83 -8.30
C VAL A 61 42.07 12.22 -9.16
N GLU A 62 43.18 12.62 -8.54
CA GLU A 62 44.42 12.94 -9.26
C GLU A 62 44.98 11.71 -9.99
N TYR A 63 44.93 10.53 -9.36
CA TYR A 63 45.41 9.29 -9.93
C TYR A 63 44.57 8.79 -11.12
N PHE A 64 43.24 8.87 -11.05
CA PHE A 64 42.35 8.43 -12.13
C PHE A 64 42.03 9.52 -13.18
N ARG A 65 42.54 10.75 -13.02
CA ARG A 65 42.25 11.93 -13.88
C ARG A 65 42.31 11.67 -15.38
N ASP A 66 43.30 10.91 -15.84
CA ASP A 66 43.55 10.65 -17.27
C ASP A 66 42.77 9.45 -17.83
N ALA A 67 42.08 8.69 -16.96
CA ALA A 67 41.34 7.47 -17.31
C ALA A 67 39.83 7.52 -16.97
N ALA A 68 39.41 8.50 -16.17
CA ALA A 68 38.02 8.77 -15.82
C ALA A 68 37.31 9.65 -16.88
N PRO A 69 36.00 9.89 -16.76
CA PRO A 69 35.28 10.85 -17.61
C PRO A 69 35.77 12.29 -17.41
N PRO A 70 35.68 13.18 -18.43
CA PRO A 70 36.14 14.55 -18.30
C PRO A 70 35.37 15.31 -17.22
N MET A 71 36.04 15.71 -16.13
CA MET A 71 35.38 16.41 -15.01
C MET A 71 34.75 17.75 -15.41
N SER A 72 35.14 18.34 -16.55
CA SER A 72 34.50 19.52 -17.13
C SER A 72 33.05 19.28 -17.61
N ALA A 73 32.62 18.02 -17.76
CA ALA A 73 31.24 17.66 -18.06
C ALA A 73 30.38 17.42 -16.80
N MET A 74 30.97 17.40 -15.60
CA MET A 74 30.31 17.08 -14.33
C MET A 74 29.60 18.31 -13.72
N GLN A 75 28.64 18.92 -14.45
CA GLN A 75 27.74 19.92 -13.86
C GLN A 75 26.81 19.25 -12.84
N GLY A 76 27.22 19.24 -11.57
CA GLY A 76 26.42 18.77 -10.42
C GLY A 76 26.63 17.31 -9.99
N ALA A 77 27.59 16.57 -10.58
CA ALA A 77 27.90 15.21 -10.15
C ALA A 77 29.01 15.21 -9.08
N SER A 78 28.72 14.68 -7.89
CA SER A 78 29.73 14.42 -6.84
C SER A 78 30.38 13.05 -7.04
N ILE A 79 31.68 12.94 -6.75
CA ILE A 79 32.34 11.64 -6.66
C ILE A 79 31.80 10.84 -5.48
N TRP A 80 31.58 9.55 -5.67
CA TRP A 80 31.16 8.64 -4.62
C TRP A 80 31.89 7.30 -4.71
N PHE A 81 31.79 6.53 -3.63
CA PHE A 81 32.51 5.26 -3.49
C PHE A 81 31.53 4.15 -3.15
N GLU A 82 31.77 2.98 -3.70
CA GLU A 82 30.98 1.77 -3.48
C GLU A 82 31.85 0.67 -2.86
N ALA A 83 31.27 -0.14 -1.97
CA ALA A 83 31.84 -1.42 -1.57
C ALA A 83 30.78 -2.52 -1.73
N LYS A 84 31.00 -3.44 -2.69
CA LYS A 84 30.13 -4.61 -2.94
C LYS A 84 28.65 -4.25 -3.19
N GLY A 85 28.38 -3.27 -4.04
CA GLY A 85 27.02 -2.80 -4.33
C GLY A 85 26.43 -1.84 -3.29
N VAL A 86 27.18 -1.46 -2.25
CA VAL A 86 26.71 -0.54 -1.19
C VAL A 86 27.43 0.82 -1.31
N PRO A 87 26.71 1.93 -1.57
CA PRO A 87 27.27 3.28 -1.53
C PRO A 87 27.76 3.68 -0.13
N LEU A 88 28.93 4.31 -0.02
CA LEU A 88 29.55 4.64 1.25
C LEU A 88 29.17 6.03 1.77
N HIS A 89 28.62 6.09 2.98
CA HIS A 89 28.31 7.35 3.67
C HIS A 89 29.59 8.09 4.12
N TRP A 90 29.96 9.14 3.40
CA TRP A 90 31.18 9.92 3.63
C TRP A 90 31.31 10.55 5.02
N HIS A 91 30.18 10.80 5.69
CA HIS A 91 30.10 11.46 6.99
C HIS A 91 30.38 10.53 8.18
N LEU A 92 30.53 9.22 7.96
CA LEU A 92 30.93 8.26 8.99
C LEU A 92 32.45 8.06 8.98
N PRO A 93 33.08 7.80 10.15
CA PRO A 93 34.50 7.48 10.21
C PRO A 93 34.86 6.26 9.35
N PHE A 94 36.00 6.33 8.65
CA PHE A 94 36.41 5.30 7.67
C PHE A 94 36.59 3.92 8.30
N GLY A 95 37.04 3.87 9.56
CA GLY A 95 37.11 2.64 10.36
C GLY A 95 35.74 2.01 10.61
N LEU A 96 34.71 2.82 10.88
CA LEU A 96 33.35 2.35 11.14
C LEU A 96 32.70 1.80 9.87
N LEU A 97 32.85 2.49 8.73
CA LEU A 97 32.36 2.00 7.43
C LEU A 97 32.87 0.59 7.12
N ARG A 98 34.16 0.32 7.39
CA ARG A 98 34.75 -1.03 7.23
C ARG A 98 34.19 -2.05 8.22
N ASP A 99 33.93 -1.64 9.46
CA ASP A 99 33.44 -2.54 10.52
C ASP A 99 31.98 -2.95 10.31
N LEU A 100 31.17 -2.07 9.71
CA LEU A 100 29.79 -2.35 9.31
C LEU A 100 29.70 -3.32 8.11
N LEU A 101 30.55 -3.13 7.09
CA LEU A 101 30.41 -3.81 5.79
C LEU A 101 31.16 -5.15 5.64
N CYS A 102 31.60 -5.77 6.74
CA CYS A 102 32.38 -7.02 6.70
C CYS A 102 31.91 -8.05 7.73
N GLY A 103 31.22 -9.12 7.29
CA GLY A 103 30.83 -10.27 8.13
C GLY A 103 32.01 -11.14 8.63
N PRO A 104 31.81 -12.06 9.60
CA PRO A 104 32.89 -12.65 10.41
C PRO A 104 33.37 -14.03 9.98
N GLY A 105 34.65 -14.25 10.25
CA GLY A 105 35.42 -15.48 10.05
C GLY A 105 36.89 -15.18 10.38
N ALA A 106 37.73 -16.22 10.50
CA ALA A 106 39.17 -16.07 10.78
C ALA A 106 39.97 -15.40 9.63
N ASP A 107 39.27 -15.01 8.57
CA ASP A 107 39.77 -14.49 7.29
C ASP A 107 39.84 -12.95 7.24
N GLY A 108 39.93 -12.30 8.41
CA GLY A 108 40.12 -10.84 8.52
C GLY A 108 41.37 -10.32 7.79
N ALA A 109 42.32 -11.20 7.49
CA ALA A 109 43.51 -10.93 6.68
C ALA A 109 43.37 -11.30 5.18
N LEU A 110 42.38 -12.11 4.79
CA LEU A 110 42.20 -12.60 3.42
C LEU A 110 41.33 -11.66 2.56
N ASN A 111 40.46 -10.85 3.19
CA ASN A 111 39.69 -9.79 2.53
C ASN A 111 40.33 -8.39 2.75
N LEU A 112 41.66 -8.34 2.68
CA LEU A 112 42.48 -7.13 2.67
C LEU A 112 43.48 -7.21 1.49
N PRO A 113 43.71 -6.12 0.73
CA PRO A 113 43.16 -4.77 0.90
C PRO A 113 41.64 -4.68 0.66
N TRP A 114 41.00 -3.72 1.30
CA TRP A 114 39.58 -3.43 1.14
C TRP A 114 39.32 -2.87 -0.26
N ALA A 115 38.61 -3.62 -1.11
CA ALA A 115 38.22 -3.16 -2.43
C ALA A 115 37.10 -2.11 -2.36
N LEU A 116 37.36 -0.94 -2.95
CA LEU A 116 36.42 0.16 -3.15
C LEU A 116 36.34 0.50 -4.64
N THR A 117 35.13 0.59 -5.17
CA THR A 117 34.88 1.11 -6.52
C THR A 117 34.69 2.62 -6.45
N VAL A 118 35.26 3.34 -7.41
CA VAL A 118 35.21 4.80 -7.52
C VAL A 118 34.30 5.16 -8.69
N HIS A 119 33.31 6.03 -8.43
CA HIS A 119 32.32 6.44 -9.40
C HIS A 119 32.29 7.98 -9.53
N PHE A 120 32.28 8.45 -10.78
CA PHE A 120 32.17 9.85 -11.16
C PHE A 120 30.76 10.19 -11.67
N TRP A 121 29.99 9.20 -12.15
CA TRP A 121 28.61 9.38 -12.61
C TRP A 121 27.60 8.64 -11.71
N GLY A 122 26.30 8.87 -11.96
CA GLY A 122 25.22 8.12 -11.30
C GLY A 122 25.12 8.31 -9.78
N PHE A 123 25.41 9.51 -9.25
CA PHE A 123 25.38 9.76 -7.81
C PHE A 123 24.02 9.41 -7.17
N PRO A 124 23.97 8.51 -6.16
CA PRO A 124 22.73 8.04 -5.54
C PRO A 124 22.18 9.06 -4.53
N SER A 125 21.51 10.10 -5.02
CA SER A 125 20.98 11.22 -4.23
C SER A 125 19.85 10.84 -3.24
N ASP A 126 19.29 9.65 -3.37
CA ASP A 126 18.28 9.05 -2.49
C ASP A 126 18.89 8.37 -1.26
N VAL A 127 20.18 8.00 -1.31
CA VAL A 127 20.90 7.29 -0.22
C VAL A 127 22.07 8.09 0.34
N LEU A 128 22.79 8.83 -0.51
CA LEU A 128 23.96 9.61 -0.10
C LEU A 128 23.68 11.11 -0.09
N LEU A 129 24.10 11.77 0.99
CA LEU A 129 24.23 13.22 1.03
C LEU A 129 25.33 13.65 0.04
N PRO A 130 25.14 14.68 -0.80
CA PRO A 130 26.23 15.23 -1.61
C PRO A 130 27.35 15.77 -0.71
N CYS A 131 28.58 15.74 -1.22
CA CYS A 131 29.76 16.23 -0.51
C CYS A 131 30.55 17.16 -1.42
N ASP A 132 30.24 18.45 -1.37
CA ASP A 132 30.75 19.45 -2.31
C ASP A 132 32.25 19.72 -2.12
N ASN A 133 32.76 19.65 -0.89
CA ASN A 133 34.17 19.93 -0.57
C ASN A 133 34.61 19.34 0.79
N GLU A 134 35.92 19.41 1.08
CA GLU A 134 36.52 18.97 2.34
C GLU A 134 36.03 19.76 3.56
N GLN A 135 35.69 21.05 3.39
CA GLN A 135 35.19 21.92 4.47
C GLN A 135 33.80 21.49 4.98
N SER A 136 32.97 20.87 4.12
CA SER A 136 31.71 20.24 4.53
C SER A 136 31.96 19.08 5.52
N VAL A 137 33.07 18.36 5.37
CA VAL A 137 33.45 17.25 6.24
C VAL A 137 34.03 17.75 7.56
N GLU A 138 34.90 18.76 7.51
CA GLU A 138 35.39 19.48 8.70
C GLU A 138 34.22 20.05 9.52
N SER A 139 33.23 20.63 8.85
CA SER A 139 32.01 21.16 9.47
C SER A 139 31.16 20.07 10.13
N HIS A 140 30.97 18.93 9.45
CA HIS A 140 30.28 17.77 10.02
C HIS A 140 31.01 17.17 11.23
N PHE A 141 32.34 17.05 11.14
CA PHE A 141 33.20 16.61 12.22
C PHE A 141 33.07 17.53 13.44
N MET A 142 33.23 18.84 13.27
CA MET A 142 33.11 19.82 14.35
C MET A 142 31.70 19.86 14.95
N HIS A 143 30.66 19.57 14.14
CA HIS A 143 29.30 19.42 14.65
C HIS A 143 29.16 18.17 15.55
N SER A 144 29.68 17.02 15.13
CA SER A 144 29.70 15.80 15.98
C SER A 144 30.50 16.01 17.27
N LEU A 145 31.65 16.69 17.19
CA LEU A 145 32.45 17.06 18.36
C LEU A 145 31.68 17.95 19.35
N LYS A 146 30.87 18.89 18.85
CA LYS A 146 29.96 19.71 19.68
C LYS A 146 28.87 18.87 20.33
N GLN A 147 28.23 17.93 19.61
CA GLN A 147 27.24 17.02 20.18
C GLN A 147 27.83 16.14 21.30
N ALA A 148 28.98 15.51 21.06
CA ALA A 148 29.66 14.69 22.07
C ALA A 148 30.04 15.51 23.31
N THR A 149 30.54 16.72 23.11
CA THR A 149 30.85 17.68 24.20
C THR A 149 29.60 18.03 25.02
N PHE A 150 28.48 18.31 24.35
CA PHE A 150 27.20 18.60 25.02
C PHE A 150 26.69 17.42 25.85
N LEU A 151 26.75 16.19 25.33
CA LEU A 151 26.33 15.01 26.08
C LEU A 151 27.16 14.79 27.35
N ARG A 152 28.48 15.03 27.27
CA ARG A 152 29.40 14.84 28.40
C ARG A 152 29.26 15.91 29.48
N MET A 153 29.22 17.18 29.08
CA MET A 153 29.34 18.34 29.99
C MET A 153 28.05 19.16 30.14
N GLY A 154 26.98 18.78 29.44
CA GLY A 154 25.72 19.56 29.40
C GLY A 154 25.83 20.89 28.65
N SER A 155 26.94 21.17 27.97
CA SER A 155 27.19 22.44 27.28
C SER A 155 28.20 22.29 26.15
N THR A 156 28.00 23.03 25.06
CA THR A 156 28.94 23.15 23.94
C THR A 156 30.04 24.19 24.18
N LYS A 157 29.95 24.99 25.26
CA LYS A 157 30.83 26.15 25.53
C LYS A 157 32.31 25.85 25.41
N ALA A 158 32.77 24.68 25.87
CA ALA A 158 34.18 24.28 25.77
C ALA A 158 34.69 24.17 24.32
N VAL A 159 33.87 23.71 23.37
CA VAL A 159 34.24 23.67 21.93
C VAL A 159 34.06 25.03 21.28
N MET A 160 33.01 25.78 21.65
CA MET A 160 32.75 27.11 21.09
C MET A 160 33.78 28.16 21.54
N ALA A 161 34.44 27.95 22.67
CA ALA A 161 35.53 28.80 23.19
C ALA A 161 36.90 28.51 22.55
N LEU A 162 37.06 27.41 21.79
CA LEU A 162 38.33 27.11 21.14
C LEU A 162 38.63 28.14 20.04
N PRO A 163 39.85 28.72 19.99
CA PRO A 163 40.28 29.55 18.88
C PRO A 163 40.15 28.83 17.53
N GLU A 164 39.84 29.57 16.46
CA GLU A 164 39.73 29.02 15.10
C GLU A 164 40.98 28.23 14.69
N ALA A 165 42.17 28.77 14.98
CA ALA A 165 43.44 28.08 14.73
C ALA A 165 43.55 26.71 15.44
N GLN A 166 42.95 26.55 16.63
CA GLN A 166 42.92 25.29 17.38
C GLN A 166 41.86 24.34 16.80
N GLN A 167 40.72 24.85 16.32
CA GLN A 167 39.73 24.04 15.60
C GLN A 167 40.32 23.47 14.30
N THR A 168 40.99 24.30 13.50
CA THR A 168 41.74 23.86 12.31
C THR A 168 42.89 22.91 12.68
N GLN A 169 43.55 23.11 13.83
CA GLN A 169 44.56 22.16 14.32
C GLN A 169 43.94 20.78 14.61
N ILE A 170 42.76 20.70 15.22
CA ILE A 170 42.06 19.43 15.46
C ILE A 170 41.79 18.71 14.13
N TRP A 171 41.22 19.39 13.14
CA TRP A 171 40.92 18.80 11.82
C TRP A 171 42.18 18.37 11.07
N THR A 172 43.17 19.25 10.94
CA THR A 172 44.43 18.93 10.25
C THR A 172 45.18 17.78 10.92
N SER A 173 45.11 17.65 12.25
CA SER A 173 45.67 16.52 12.98
C SER A 173 44.99 15.19 12.65
N ILE A 174 43.69 15.18 12.34
CA ILE A 174 42.98 13.97 11.87
C ILE A 174 43.39 13.62 10.44
N SER A 175 43.40 14.60 9.52
CA SER A 175 43.80 14.39 8.12
C SER A 175 45.26 13.95 7.97
N GLN A 176 46.15 14.42 8.84
CA GLN A 176 47.56 13.99 8.90
C GLN A 176 47.78 12.77 9.82
N ASN A 177 46.76 12.37 10.59
CA ASN A 177 46.80 11.36 11.64
C ASN A 177 47.90 11.62 12.71
N ASP A 178 48.11 12.88 13.10
CA ASP A 178 48.94 13.24 14.25
C ASP A 178 48.12 13.15 15.55
N TYR A 179 48.47 12.19 16.41
CA TYR A 179 47.79 12.01 17.70
C TYR A 179 48.18 13.09 18.72
N GLU A 180 49.43 13.52 18.73
CA GLU A 180 49.91 14.42 19.79
C GLU A 180 49.40 15.84 19.55
N SER A 181 49.42 16.31 18.30
CA SER A 181 48.78 17.57 17.92
C SER A 181 47.26 17.55 18.19
N TYR A 182 46.57 16.43 17.90
CA TYR A 182 45.15 16.28 18.27
C TYR A 182 44.95 16.32 19.79
N ARG A 183 45.77 15.59 20.56
CA ARG A 183 45.68 15.50 22.03
C ARG A 183 45.92 16.85 22.71
N GLU A 184 46.88 17.62 22.21
CA GLU A 184 47.16 18.98 22.68
C GLU A 184 46.00 19.92 22.34
N ALA A 185 45.53 19.92 21.09
CA ALA A 185 44.43 20.77 20.67
C ALA A 185 43.07 20.40 21.31
N THR A 186 42.90 19.16 21.80
CA THR A 186 41.67 18.69 22.49
C THR A 186 41.80 18.59 24.02
N LEU A 187 42.89 19.06 24.62
CA LEU A 187 43.16 18.93 26.06
C LEU A 187 42.06 19.56 26.92
N GLU A 188 41.62 20.78 26.56
CA GLU A 188 40.54 21.51 27.26
C GLU A 188 39.16 20.86 27.11
N LEU A 189 38.98 20.03 26.08
CA LEU A 189 37.78 19.21 25.90
C LEU A 189 37.81 17.94 26.76
N HIS A 190 38.91 17.66 27.47
CA HIS A 190 39.11 16.48 28.31
C HIS A 190 38.83 15.15 27.56
N LEU A 191 39.14 15.12 26.25
CA LEU A 191 38.99 13.93 25.38
C LEU A 191 40.15 12.92 25.54
N ASP A 192 41.16 13.29 26.33
CA ASP A 192 42.25 12.42 26.80
C ASP A 192 41.76 11.24 27.65
N GLY A 193 40.53 11.30 28.18
CA GLY A 193 39.88 10.23 28.94
C GLY A 193 40.17 10.27 30.44
N GLY A 194 40.83 11.33 30.93
CA GLY A 194 41.12 11.55 32.35
C GLY A 194 39.91 11.98 33.20
N VAL A 195 38.71 12.04 32.61
CA VAL A 195 37.48 12.45 33.30
C VAL A 195 36.91 11.30 34.15
N ASP A 196 36.57 11.61 35.40
CA ASP A 196 35.86 10.71 36.30
C ASP A 196 34.45 10.38 35.78
N ALA A 197 33.99 9.15 36.00
CA ALA A 197 32.70 8.67 35.49
C ALA A 197 31.51 9.47 36.04
N SER A 198 31.66 10.02 37.24
CA SER A 198 30.68 10.90 37.91
C SER A 198 30.63 12.33 37.37
N ALA A 199 31.65 12.76 36.62
CA ALA A 199 31.70 14.09 35.99
C ALA A 199 31.13 14.08 34.55
N LEU A 200 30.85 12.91 33.99
CA LEU A 200 30.15 12.75 32.71
C LEU A 200 28.63 12.77 32.96
N ARG A 201 27.91 13.69 32.33
CA ARG A 201 26.43 13.76 32.38
C ARG A 201 25.80 12.59 31.62
N HIS A 202 26.16 12.43 30.35
CA HIS A 202 25.81 11.28 29.51
C HIS A 202 27.02 10.83 28.67
N LEU A 203 26.98 9.59 28.19
CA LEU A 203 27.98 9.02 27.29
C LEU A 203 27.60 9.25 25.82
N PRO A 204 28.47 9.89 25.01
CA PRO A 204 28.35 9.90 23.55
C PRO A 204 28.54 8.48 22.99
N LEU A 205 27.43 7.79 22.72
CA LEU A 205 27.39 6.45 22.15
C LEU A 205 26.45 6.42 20.95
N ARG A 206 26.90 5.82 19.84
CA ARG A 206 26.09 5.46 18.68
C ARG A 206 26.18 3.96 18.45
N VAL A 207 25.04 3.27 18.49
CA VAL A 207 24.93 1.84 18.20
C VAL A 207 24.40 1.66 16.79
N HIS A 208 25.15 0.97 15.93
CA HIS A 208 24.78 0.69 14.55
C HIS A 208 24.40 -0.79 14.39
N LEU A 209 23.24 -1.03 13.76
CA LEU A 209 22.73 -2.35 13.44
C LEU A 209 22.62 -2.50 11.92
N ASP A 210 23.55 -3.24 11.32
CA ASP A 210 23.52 -3.56 9.89
C ASP A 210 23.35 -2.25 9.04
N ASN A 211 22.26 -2.10 8.26
CA ASN A 211 21.98 -0.90 7.44
C ASN A 211 20.95 0.08 8.07
N THR A 212 20.67 0.04 9.37
CA THR A 212 19.72 0.98 10.01
C THR A 212 20.39 2.30 10.43
N PRO A 213 19.62 3.38 10.62
CA PRO A 213 20.09 4.58 11.32
C PRO A 213 20.71 4.25 12.68
N ALA A 214 21.67 5.08 13.11
CA ALA A 214 22.35 4.91 14.39
C ALA A 214 21.39 5.16 15.57
N ILE A 215 21.41 4.26 16.55
CA ILE A 215 20.63 4.39 17.77
C ILE A 215 21.48 5.13 18.81
N GLN A 216 20.94 6.24 19.31
CA GLN A 216 21.59 7.13 20.27
C GLN A 216 20.53 7.67 21.24
N MET A 217 20.62 7.30 22.53
CA MET A 217 19.79 7.84 23.61
C MET A 217 20.68 8.37 24.75
N PRO A 218 20.17 9.23 25.65
CA PRO A 218 20.92 9.77 26.79
C PRO A 218 21.32 8.68 27.80
N ILE A 219 22.56 8.19 27.74
CA ILE A 219 23.04 7.13 28.63
C ILE A 219 23.80 7.75 29.80
N ALA A 220 23.17 7.78 30.98
CA ALA A 220 23.90 8.06 32.22
C ALA A 220 25.01 7.00 32.42
N PRO A 221 26.27 7.40 32.70
CA PRO A 221 27.43 6.49 32.79
C PRO A 221 27.38 5.55 33.99
N LEU A 222 26.71 6.00 35.06
CA LEU A 222 26.57 5.29 36.32
C LEU A 222 25.15 4.77 36.51
N GLN A 223 25.02 3.69 37.28
CA GLN A 223 23.78 3.19 37.87
C GLN A 223 24.11 2.81 39.32
N ASP A 224 23.35 3.33 40.30
CA ASP A 224 23.57 3.06 41.72
C ASP A 224 25.02 3.28 42.21
N GLY A 225 25.74 4.22 41.56
CA GLY A 225 27.14 4.55 41.86
C GLY A 225 28.20 3.66 41.21
N ARG A 226 27.84 2.60 40.48
CA ARG A 226 28.77 1.79 39.66
C ARG A 226 28.69 2.17 38.18
N GLU A 227 29.76 1.94 37.43
CA GLU A 227 29.74 2.06 35.97
C GLU A 227 28.80 1.01 35.36
N LYS A 228 28.05 1.40 34.31
CA LYS A 228 27.21 0.46 33.56
C LYS A 228 28.06 -0.44 32.66
N THR A 229 27.57 -1.64 32.40
CA THR A 229 28.11 -2.54 31.37
C THR A 229 27.53 -2.23 29.99
N LEU A 230 28.25 -2.62 28.93
CA LEU A 230 27.74 -2.53 27.56
C LEU A 230 26.40 -3.29 27.39
N LEU A 231 26.23 -4.44 28.04
CA LEU A 231 25.00 -5.23 28.03
C LEU A 231 23.83 -4.46 28.65
N GLU A 232 24.02 -3.79 29.79
CA GLU A 232 22.96 -3.00 30.42
C GLU A 232 22.53 -1.80 29.56
N VAL A 233 23.48 -1.20 28.85
CA VAL A 233 23.19 -0.15 27.87
C VAL A 233 22.46 -0.72 26.65
N LEU A 234 22.85 -1.89 26.16
CA LEU A 234 22.16 -2.56 25.05
C LEU A 234 20.75 -3.04 25.45
N ASN A 235 20.54 -3.51 26.68
CA ASN A 235 19.22 -3.87 27.19
C ASN A 235 18.28 -2.64 27.24
N TYR A 236 18.83 -1.46 27.54
CA TYR A 236 18.08 -0.21 27.55
C TYR A 236 17.78 0.33 26.13
N LEU A 237 18.77 0.28 25.23
CA LEU A 237 18.61 0.76 23.84
C LEU A 237 17.83 -0.20 22.94
N LEU A 238 17.90 -1.50 23.22
CA LEU A 238 17.48 -2.60 22.34
C LEU A 238 16.86 -3.76 23.14
N PRO A 239 15.77 -3.52 23.90
CA PRO A 239 15.16 -4.53 24.77
C PRO A 239 14.66 -5.78 24.02
N ASP A 240 14.31 -5.65 22.74
CA ASP A 240 13.88 -6.78 21.89
C ASP A 240 15.02 -7.72 21.48
N LEU A 241 16.24 -7.18 21.31
CA LEU A 241 17.43 -7.95 20.93
C LEU A 241 18.23 -8.41 22.16
N PHE A 242 18.16 -7.64 23.25
CA PHE A 242 18.84 -7.89 24.51
C PHE A 242 17.85 -7.72 25.69
N PRO A 243 16.90 -8.65 25.88
CA PRO A 243 15.98 -8.59 27.02
C PRO A 243 16.73 -8.72 28.37
N SER A 244 16.12 -8.25 29.46
CA SER A 244 16.71 -8.28 30.81
C SER A 244 17.08 -9.67 31.34
N SER A 245 16.62 -10.75 30.69
CA SER A 245 16.97 -12.14 30.99
C SER A 245 18.08 -12.72 30.10
N THR A 246 18.71 -11.91 29.23
CA THR A 246 19.74 -12.38 28.28
C THR A 246 20.92 -13.00 29.02
N SER A 247 21.20 -14.27 28.75
CA SER A 247 22.38 -14.95 29.30
C SER A 247 23.66 -14.51 28.57
N GLU A 248 24.83 -14.62 29.22
CA GLU A 248 26.12 -14.28 28.59
C GLU A 248 26.37 -15.06 27.27
N VAL A 249 25.85 -16.29 27.19
CA VAL A 249 25.94 -17.14 25.99
C VAL A 249 25.08 -16.60 24.85
N GLU A 250 23.97 -15.92 25.16
CA GLU A 250 23.09 -15.29 24.18
C GLU A 250 23.58 -13.91 23.75
N ALA A 251 24.09 -13.10 24.68
CA ALA A 251 24.76 -11.84 24.34
C ALA A 251 25.94 -12.08 23.38
N ASN A 252 26.72 -13.14 23.62
CA ASN A 252 27.84 -13.54 22.75
C ASN A 252 27.42 -14.15 21.39
N LYS A 253 26.13 -14.37 21.10
CA LYS A 253 25.67 -14.70 19.73
C LYS A 253 25.83 -13.51 18.78
N PHE A 254 25.79 -12.29 19.31
CA PHE A 254 26.01 -11.07 18.55
C PHE A 254 27.48 -10.64 18.70
N GLN A 255 28.22 -10.61 17.59
CA GLN A 255 29.60 -10.11 17.64
C GLN A 255 29.56 -8.58 17.62
N LEU A 256 29.62 -7.97 18.80
CA LEU A 256 29.76 -6.52 18.97
C LEU A 256 31.19 -6.11 18.63
N VAL A 257 31.36 -5.10 17.76
CA VAL A 257 32.66 -4.66 17.24
C VAL A 257 32.84 -3.16 17.49
N VAL A 258 34.04 -2.79 17.93
CA VAL A 258 34.50 -1.40 18.09
C VAL A 258 35.89 -1.30 17.49
N HIS A 259 36.16 -0.34 16.60
CA HIS A 259 37.46 -0.20 15.90
C HIS A 259 38.02 -1.52 15.30
N GLY A 260 37.15 -2.39 14.81
CA GLY A 260 37.49 -3.69 14.21
C GLY A 260 37.82 -4.82 15.19
N ILE A 261 37.77 -4.58 16.51
CA ILE A 261 37.94 -5.62 17.52
C ILE A 261 36.60 -6.05 18.12
N PRO A 262 36.38 -7.35 18.39
CA PRO A 262 35.20 -7.80 19.12
C PRO A 262 35.29 -7.41 20.60
N VAL A 263 34.17 -6.93 21.16
CA VAL A 263 34.09 -6.43 22.55
C VAL A 263 33.12 -7.29 23.36
N PRO A 264 33.50 -7.80 24.55
CA PRO A 264 32.58 -8.53 25.43
C PRO A 264 31.48 -7.63 25.99
N ALA A 265 30.25 -8.15 26.05
CA ALA A 265 29.09 -7.37 26.50
C ALA A 265 29.15 -6.93 27.98
N HIS A 266 29.94 -7.59 28.84
CA HIS A 266 30.05 -7.22 30.26
C HIS A 266 31.08 -6.10 30.54
N VAL A 267 31.80 -5.59 29.54
CA VAL A 267 32.79 -4.52 29.73
C VAL A 267 32.11 -3.21 30.14
N SER A 268 32.78 -2.41 30.98
CA SER A 268 32.32 -1.06 31.35
C SER A 268 32.16 -0.18 30.11
N ILE A 269 30.97 0.40 29.94
CA ILE A 269 30.74 1.35 28.85
C ILE A 269 31.61 2.61 29.00
N VAL A 270 31.97 2.98 30.24
CA VAL A 270 32.83 4.14 30.51
C VAL A 270 34.27 3.83 30.14
N GLU A 271 34.78 2.63 30.40
CA GLU A 271 36.13 2.23 29.95
C GLU A 271 36.23 2.13 28.42
N LEU A 272 35.18 1.63 27.75
CA LEU A 272 35.10 1.64 26.29
C LEU A 272 35.09 3.07 25.76
N TYR A 273 34.22 3.93 26.30
CA TYR A 273 34.14 5.33 25.89
C TYR A 273 35.46 6.06 26.15
N ARG A 274 36.10 5.82 27.30
CA ARG A 274 37.41 6.41 27.61
C ARG A 274 38.45 6.04 26.57
N ASN A 275 38.52 4.80 26.08
CA ASN A 275 39.66 4.32 25.28
C ASN A 275 39.41 4.18 23.77
N PHE A 276 38.15 4.03 23.35
CA PHE A 276 37.74 3.67 21.99
C PHE A 276 36.74 4.67 21.36
N SER A 277 36.62 5.86 21.91
CA SER A 277 35.96 6.96 21.21
C SER A 277 36.78 7.40 20.00
N TYR A 278 36.08 7.72 18.91
CA TYR A 278 36.64 8.32 17.72
C TYR A 278 37.00 9.80 17.98
N ALA A 279 37.72 10.43 17.04
CA ALA A 279 38.16 11.81 17.15
C ALA A 279 37.01 12.84 17.22
N ASP A 280 35.80 12.44 16.81
CA ASP A 280 34.58 13.25 16.92
C ASP A 280 33.95 13.19 18.33
N GLY A 281 34.59 12.49 19.26
CA GLY A 281 34.15 12.33 20.63
C GLY A 281 33.05 11.29 20.83
N PHE A 282 32.63 10.54 19.81
CA PHE A 282 31.66 9.46 19.93
C PHE A 282 32.32 8.08 20.04
N LEU A 283 31.80 7.25 20.94
CA LEU A 283 31.99 5.80 20.87
C LEU A 283 31.00 5.22 19.85
N TYR A 284 31.50 4.43 18.90
CA TYR A 284 30.69 3.71 17.94
C TYR A 284 30.76 2.21 18.19
N VAL A 285 29.59 1.58 18.35
CA VAL A 285 29.45 0.12 18.52
C VAL A 285 28.70 -0.44 17.32
N ALA A 286 29.35 -1.28 16.53
CA ALA A 286 28.75 -1.97 15.40
C ALA A 286 28.36 -3.41 15.78
N LYS A 287 27.13 -3.82 15.49
CA LYS A 287 26.73 -5.23 15.54
C LYS A 287 27.18 -5.93 14.25
N ARG A 288 27.82 -7.09 14.39
CA ARG A 288 28.24 -7.96 13.28
C ARG A 288 27.51 -9.29 13.34
N THR A 289 26.87 -9.67 12.24
CA THR A 289 26.08 -10.90 12.08
C THR A 289 26.93 -12.02 11.46
N PRO A 290 26.99 -13.24 12.04
CA PRO A 290 27.68 -14.37 11.43
C PRO A 290 26.92 -14.95 10.24
N MET A 291 27.62 -15.11 9.11
CA MET A 291 27.09 -15.72 7.88
C MET A 291 27.70 -17.11 7.67
N GLU A 292 26.86 -18.12 7.53
CA GLU A 292 27.26 -19.45 7.05
C GLU A 292 27.35 -19.46 5.51
N GLY A 293 28.48 -19.95 4.97
CA GLY A 293 28.56 -20.55 3.63
C GLY A 293 28.25 -19.68 2.41
N SER A 294 29.27 -19.03 1.83
CA SER A 294 29.19 -18.35 0.54
C SER A 294 29.27 -19.30 -0.67
N THR A 295 28.56 -18.98 -1.75
CA THR A 295 29.03 -19.14 -3.15
C THR A 295 28.39 -18.04 -4.02
N PRO A 296 29.01 -17.66 -5.16
CA PRO A 296 29.03 -16.25 -5.54
C PRO A 296 28.32 -15.90 -6.84
N HIS A 297 27.92 -14.64 -6.84
CA HIS A 297 27.81 -13.70 -7.94
C HIS A 297 28.05 -12.33 -7.19
N ASP A 298 28.66 -11.27 -7.71
CA ASP A 298 28.53 -10.67 -9.05
C ASP A 298 27.08 -10.63 -9.53
N ASP A 299 26.19 -10.49 -8.53
CA ASP A 299 24.76 -10.70 -8.67
C ASP A 299 24.13 -9.29 -8.74
N VAL A 300 23.83 -8.64 -7.60
CA VAL A 300 23.20 -7.31 -7.43
C VAL A 300 22.07 -6.91 -8.42
N ALA A 301 22.30 -6.67 -9.71
CA ALA A 301 21.19 -6.66 -10.69
C ALA A 301 20.58 -8.06 -10.85
N ALA A 302 21.44 -9.06 -10.74
CA ALA A 302 21.10 -10.44 -10.57
C ALA A 302 20.88 -10.88 -9.10
N HIS A 303 21.27 -10.20 -7.99
CA HIS A 303 20.72 -10.49 -6.61
C HIS A 303 19.34 -9.83 -6.46
N LEU A 304 19.11 -8.66 -7.02
CA LEU A 304 17.74 -8.15 -7.13
C LEU A 304 16.89 -9.04 -8.05
N ALA A 305 17.51 -9.94 -8.83
CA ALA A 305 16.86 -11.10 -9.41
C ALA A 305 17.10 -12.45 -8.68
N ALA A 306 18.03 -12.59 -7.73
CA ALA A 306 18.49 -13.85 -7.11
C ALA A 306 18.59 -13.81 -5.57
N ASP A 307 17.97 -12.80 -4.96
CA ASP A 307 17.22 -12.85 -3.72
C ASP A 307 15.73 -12.86 -4.10
N VAL A 308 15.29 -12.08 -5.10
CA VAL A 308 13.91 -12.12 -5.59
C VAL A 308 13.56 -13.49 -6.17
N GLU A 309 14.31 -14.05 -7.12
CA GLU A 309 13.95 -15.35 -7.72
C GLU A 309 14.06 -16.53 -6.74
N PRO A 310 15.02 -16.65 -5.79
CA PRO A 310 14.98 -17.68 -4.78
C PRO A 310 14.01 -17.39 -3.63
N LEU A 311 13.68 -16.14 -3.26
CA LEU A 311 12.57 -15.89 -2.32
C LEU A 311 11.21 -16.17 -2.99
N LEU A 312 11.05 -15.83 -4.27
CA LEU A 312 9.91 -16.27 -5.08
C LEU A 312 9.94 -17.79 -5.25
N THR A 313 11.09 -18.45 -5.44
CA THR A 313 11.20 -19.91 -5.54
C THR A 313 11.00 -20.61 -4.20
N GLU A 314 11.40 -20.01 -3.08
CA GLU A 314 11.13 -20.43 -1.71
C GLU A 314 9.63 -20.29 -1.44
N THR A 315 9.02 -19.17 -1.82
CA THR A 315 7.56 -18.96 -1.81
C THR A 315 6.84 -20.02 -2.64
N ARG A 316 7.23 -20.21 -3.92
CA ARG A 316 6.69 -21.23 -4.82
C ARG A 316 6.90 -22.64 -4.24
N ALA A 317 8.05 -22.96 -3.66
CA ALA A 317 8.35 -24.26 -3.06
C ALA A 317 7.52 -24.50 -1.79
N HIS A 318 7.36 -23.51 -0.92
CA HIS A 318 6.48 -23.60 0.24
C HIS A 318 5.00 -23.77 -0.19
N LEU A 319 4.55 -23.10 -1.27
CA LEU A 319 3.23 -23.35 -1.86
C LEU A 319 3.12 -24.78 -2.43
N LEU A 320 4.14 -25.30 -3.11
CA LEU A 320 4.19 -26.68 -3.63
C LEU A 320 4.15 -27.72 -2.49
N HIS A 321 4.81 -27.43 -1.37
CA HIS A 321 4.83 -28.26 -0.16
C HIS A 321 3.60 -28.04 0.76
N LYS A 322 2.61 -27.25 0.32
CA LYS A 322 1.38 -26.94 1.08
C LYS A 322 1.60 -26.24 2.42
N GLN A 323 2.58 -25.34 2.48
CA GLN A 323 2.97 -24.57 3.67
C GLN A 323 2.69 -23.07 3.45
N PRO A 324 1.41 -22.63 3.44
CA PRO A 324 1.04 -21.26 3.07
C PRO A 324 1.61 -20.20 4.03
N ASP A 325 1.73 -20.49 5.33
CA ASP A 325 2.33 -19.56 6.31
C ASP A 325 3.81 -19.29 6.05
N ARG A 326 4.55 -20.34 5.64
CA ARG A 326 5.96 -20.20 5.26
C ARG A 326 6.10 -19.52 3.91
N ALA A 327 5.24 -19.83 2.94
CA ALA A 327 5.18 -19.11 1.68
C ALA A 327 4.93 -17.61 1.89
N ARG A 328 4.02 -17.25 2.80
CA ARG A 328 3.81 -15.86 3.22
C ARG A 328 5.08 -15.26 3.85
N ALA A 329 5.73 -15.97 4.77
CA ALA A 329 6.96 -15.48 5.40
C ALA A 329 8.08 -15.24 4.37
N SER A 330 8.24 -16.13 3.38
CA SER A 330 9.18 -15.95 2.26
C SER A 330 8.78 -14.77 1.36
N PHE A 331 7.48 -14.62 1.05
CA PHE A 331 6.97 -13.55 0.19
C PHE A 331 7.10 -12.15 0.82
N LEU A 332 6.87 -12.04 2.13
CA LEU A 332 7.01 -10.78 2.87
C LEU A 332 8.47 -10.34 3.07
N ARG A 333 9.45 -11.21 2.74
CA ARG A 333 10.90 -10.89 2.74
C ARG A 333 11.39 -10.32 1.40
N LEU A 334 10.52 -10.19 0.39
CA LEU A 334 10.90 -9.63 -0.92
C LEU A 334 11.25 -8.13 -0.85
N PRO A 335 12.32 -7.67 -1.53
CA PRO A 335 12.70 -6.25 -1.57
C PRO A 335 11.72 -5.41 -2.40
N GLU A 336 11.57 -4.12 -2.04
CA GLU A 336 10.64 -3.17 -2.68
C GLU A 336 9.16 -3.60 -2.70
N LEU A 337 8.73 -4.44 -1.75
CA LEU A 337 7.42 -5.08 -1.77
C LEU A 337 6.25 -4.09 -1.83
N GLU A 338 6.29 -2.99 -1.08
CA GLU A 338 5.26 -1.93 -1.12
C GLU A 338 4.99 -1.42 -2.55
N ALA A 339 6.05 -1.13 -3.31
CA ALA A 339 5.99 -0.59 -4.66
C ALA A 339 5.72 -1.65 -5.73
N ARG A 340 6.31 -2.85 -5.60
CA ARG A 340 6.28 -3.90 -6.64
C ARG A 340 5.34 -5.09 -6.34
N ARG A 341 4.60 -5.08 -5.23
CA ARG A 341 3.70 -6.19 -4.79
C ARG A 341 2.87 -6.83 -5.90
N ARG A 342 2.27 -6.04 -6.79
CA ARG A 342 1.41 -6.55 -7.86
C ARG A 342 2.20 -7.36 -8.88
N ALA A 343 3.41 -6.93 -9.24
CA ALA A 343 4.28 -7.65 -10.16
C ALA A 343 4.82 -8.96 -9.53
N TYR A 344 5.16 -8.95 -8.24
CA TYR A 344 5.58 -10.16 -7.53
C TYR A 344 4.45 -11.17 -7.31
N LEU A 345 3.24 -10.70 -6.97
CA LEU A 345 2.04 -11.53 -6.95
C LEU A 345 1.78 -12.14 -8.34
N GLU A 346 1.95 -11.36 -9.41
CA GLU A 346 1.77 -11.83 -10.79
C GLU A 346 2.80 -12.89 -11.17
N ALA A 347 4.08 -12.68 -10.91
CA ALA A 347 5.11 -13.71 -11.12
C ALA A 347 4.80 -14.99 -10.31
N THR A 348 4.58 -14.87 -9.00
CA THR A 348 4.31 -16.01 -8.12
C THR A 348 3.12 -16.84 -8.61
N LEU A 349 1.98 -16.20 -8.88
CA LEU A 349 0.74 -16.88 -9.24
C LEU A 349 0.75 -17.40 -10.68
N ARG A 350 1.38 -16.69 -11.62
CA ARG A 350 1.55 -17.13 -13.02
C ARG A 350 2.44 -18.36 -13.12
N ASP A 351 3.59 -18.34 -12.47
CA ASP A 351 4.59 -19.40 -12.61
C ASP A 351 4.10 -20.69 -11.90
N PHE A 352 3.43 -20.55 -10.75
CA PHE A 352 2.78 -21.65 -10.05
C PHE A 352 1.63 -22.29 -10.87
N TYR A 353 0.92 -21.49 -11.66
CA TYR A 353 -0.06 -22.00 -12.63
C TYR A 353 0.61 -22.70 -13.81
N ALA A 354 1.66 -22.10 -14.39
CA ALA A 354 2.37 -22.63 -15.56
C ALA A 354 3.00 -24.01 -15.30
N ALA A 355 3.46 -24.25 -14.07
CA ALA A 355 3.95 -25.55 -13.61
C ALA A 355 2.87 -26.65 -13.55
N GLY A 356 1.59 -26.31 -13.51
CA GLY A 356 0.47 -27.26 -13.44
C GLY A 356 0.32 -27.99 -12.09
N LEU A 357 1.00 -27.51 -11.05
CA LEU A 357 1.09 -28.10 -9.70
C LEU A 357 0.25 -27.36 -8.65
N PHE A 358 -0.73 -26.57 -9.09
CA PHE A 358 -1.49 -25.70 -8.20
C PHE A 358 -2.38 -26.49 -7.21
N ASP A 359 -2.35 -26.09 -5.95
CA ASP A 359 -3.34 -26.49 -4.95
C ASP A 359 -4.09 -25.24 -4.47
N VAL A 360 -5.37 -25.16 -4.81
CA VAL A 360 -6.14 -23.91 -4.68
C VAL A 360 -6.45 -23.53 -3.23
N PRO A 361 -6.85 -24.42 -2.30
CA PRO A 361 -6.85 -24.08 -0.88
C PRO A 361 -5.54 -23.45 -0.40
N VAL A 362 -4.37 -23.97 -0.79
CA VAL A 362 -3.07 -23.42 -0.37
C VAL A 362 -2.87 -22.00 -0.87
N LEU A 363 -3.19 -21.73 -2.14
CA LEU A 363 -3.15 -20.37 -2.71
C LEU A 363 -4.11 -19.41 -2.01
N LEU A 364 -5.33 -19.85 -1.71
CA LEU A 364 -6.34 -19.03 -1.05
C LEU A 364 -5.94 -18.74 0.41
N THR A 365 -5.40 -19.72 1.14
CA THR A 365 -4.84 -19.50 2.49
C THR A 365 -3.63 -18.56 2.48
N PHE A 366 -2.78 -18.62 1.45
CA PHE A 366 -1.70 -17.64 1.27
C PHE A 366 -2.24 -16.22 1.05
N LEU A 367 -3.26 -16.05 0.19
CA LEU A 367 -3.91 -14.75 -0.05
C LEU A 367 -4.68 -14.22 1.17
N GLU A 368 -5.32 -15.09 1.96
CA GLU A 368 -5.95 -14.79 3.25
C GLU A 368 -4.94 -14.25 4.28
N GLY A 369 -3.69 -14.72 4.24
CA GLY A 369 -2.66 -14.34 5.20
C GLY A 369 -1.98 -13.00 4.94
N LEU A 370 -2.23 -12.33 3.81
CA LEU A 370 -1.51 -11.10 3.42
C LEU A 370 -1.80 -9.91 4.37
N PRO A 371 -0.88 -8.93 4.51
CA PRO A 371 -0.94 -7.94 5.60
C PRO A 371 -2.14 -6.99 5.56
N SER A 372 -2.78 -6.83 4.40
CA SER A 372 -3.99 -6.02 4.27
C SER A 372 -4.94 -6.59 3.22
N TRP A 373 -6.24 -6.34 3.42
CA TRP A 373 -7.30 -6.73 2.49
C TRP A 373 -7.10 -6.20 1.06
N HIS A 374 -6.45 -5.05 0.89
CA HIS A 374 -6.10 -4.51 -0.42
C HIS A 374 -5.15 -5.45 -1.18
N TRP A 375 -4.16 -6.03 -0.50
CA TRP A 375 -3.22 -6.97 -1.10
C TRP A 375 -3.88 -8.31 -1.43
N THR A 376 -4.79 -8.78 -0.57
CA THR A 376 -5.63 -9.96 -0.85
C THR A 376 -6.48 -9.75 -2.11
N LEU A 377 -7.09 -8.56 -2.27
CA LEU A 377 -7.87 -8.21 -3.45
C LEU A 377 -7.02 -8.06 -4.72
N ASP A 378 -5.86 -7.39 -4.63
CA ASP A 378 -4.88 -7.30 -5.72
C ASP A 378 -4.44 -8.70 -6.18
N GLY A 379 -4.12 -9.59 -5.23
CA GLY A 379 -3.74 -10.98 -5.50
C GLY A 379 -4.86 -11.81 -6.13
N CYS A 380 -6.13 -11.57 -5.75
CA CYS A 380 -7.28 -12.19 -6.41
C CYS A 380 -7.46 -11.71 -7.86
N ALA A 381 -7.28 -10.42 -8.12
CA ALA A 381 -7.38 -9.85 -9.46
C ALA A 381 -6.27 -10.38 -10.38
N VAL A 382 -5.06 -10.51 -9.85
CA VAL A 382 -3.93 -11.16 -10.51
C VAL A 382 -4.24 -12.64 -10.80
N LEU A 383 -4.71 -13.40 -9.81
CA LEU A 383 -5.07 -14.82 -9.97
C LEU A 383 -6.12 -15.03 -11.07
N HIS A 384 -7.14 -14.16 -11.10
CA HIS A 384 -8.15 -14.16 -12.15
C HIS A 384 -7.56 -13.81 -13.53
N SER A 385 -6.71 -12.78 -13.62
CA SER A 385 -6.04 -12.36 -14.87
C SER A 385 -5.16 -13.46 -15.46
N VAL A 386 -4.25 -14.01 -14.66
CA VAL A 386 -3.39 -15.16 -15.00
C VAL A 386 -4.22 -16.32 -15.51
N SER A 387 -5.29 -16.67 -14.79
CA SER A 387 -6.13 -17.79 -15.18
C SER A 387 -6.98 -17.52 -16.43
N SER A 388 -7.36 -16.27 -16.69
CA SER A 388 -8.03 -15.86 -17.93
C SER A 388 -7.09 -15.97 -19.13
N ALA A 389 -5.88 -15.42 -19.01
CA ALA A 389 -4.85 -15.48 -20.05
C ALA A 389 -4.48 -16.93 -20.42
N LEU A 390 -4.35 -17.81 -19.42
CA LEU A 390 -3.99 -19.22 -19.61
C LEU A 390 -5.18 -20.12 -19.98
N ARG A 391 -6.42 -19.61 -19.91
CA ARG A 391 -7.64 -20.24 -20.44
C ARG A 391 -8.03 -19.74 -21.83
N ALA A 392 -7.34 -18.73 -22.38
CA ALA A 392 -7.62 -18.20 -23.70
C ALA A 392 -7.44 -19.30 -24.78
N PRO A 393 -8.38 -19.46 -25.73
CA PRO A 393 -8.22 -20.42 -26.80
C PRO A 393 -7.08 -19.99 -27.73
N SER A 394 -6.12 -20.89 -27.99
CA SER A 394 -5.12 -20.69 -29.04
C SER A 394 -5.83 -20.44 -30.38
N SER A 395 -5.54 -19.31 -31.03
CA SER A 395 -6.20 -18.83 -32.25
C SER A 395 -6.22 -19.84 -33.40
N ASP A 396 -5.24 -20.76 -33.43
CA ASP A 396 -4.93 -21.60 -34.58
C ASP A 396 -5.51 -23.03 -34.45
N ALA A 397 -6.38 -23.29 -33.47
CA ALA A 397 -7.06 -24.58 -33.28
C ALA A 397 -8.22 -24.81 -34.29
N GLY A 398 -7.98 -24.50 -35.57
CA GLY A 398 -8.85 -24.79 -36.70
C GLY A 398 -8.87 -26.29 -37.07
N GLY A 399 -9.30 -27.15 -36.14
CA GLY A 399 -9.35 -28.59 -36.38
C GLY A 399 -9.92 -29.39 -35.22
N GLY A 400 -11.04 -30.08 -35.45
CA GLY A 400 -11.64 -31.01 -34.50
C GLY A 400 -10.79 -32.26 -34.29
N GLY A 401 -9.80 -32.21 -33.40
CA GLY A 401 -8.93 -33.32 -33.04
C GLY A 401 -8.93 -33.58 -31.53
N ASN A 402 -9.72 -34.56 -31.08
CA ASN A 402 -9.91 -34.96 -29.68
C ASN A 402 -10.56 -33.89 -28.78
N ALA A 403 -11.89 -33.77 -28.84
CA ALA A 403 -12.68 -33.00 -27.86
C ALA A 403 -12.42 -33.44 -26.40
N LEU A 404 -12.09 -34.72 -26.17
CA LEU A 404 -11.69 -35.22 -24.86
C LEU A 404 -10.32 -34.67 -24.42
N ARG A 405 -9.30 -34.63 -25.30
CA ARG A 405 -8.01 -33.98 -24.98
C ARG A 405 -8.12 -32.47 -24.87
N ALA A 406 -9.02 -31.84 -25.63
CA ALA A 406 -9.33 -30.43 -25.49
C ALA A 406 -10.05 -30.15 -24.15
N LEU A 407 -10.87 -31.09 -23.66
CA LEU A 407 -11.39 -31.07 -22.29
C LEU A 407 -10.26 -31.26 -21.27
N GLU A 408 -9.42 -32.28 -21.40
CA GLU A 408 -8.30 -32.58 -20.51
C GLU A 408 -7.27 -31.43 -20.47
N ALA A 409 -7.11 -30.69 -21.57
CA ALA A 409 -6.29 -29.48 -21.65
C ALA A 409 -6.99 -28.26 -21.01
N ARG A 410 -8.30 -28.06 -21.24
CA ARG A 410 -9.12 -27.06 -20.53
C ARG A 410 -9.29 -27.39 -19.03
N GLN A 411 -9.08 -28.65 -18.64
CA GLN A 411 -9.03 -29.17 -17.28
C GLN A 411 -7.65 -28.98 -16.61
N ARG A 412 -6.79 -28.11 -17.14
CA ARG A 412 -5.73 -27.48 -16.32
C ARG A 412 -6.42 -26.45 -15.41
N LYS A 413 -7.03 -27.00 -14.35
CA LYS A 413 -8.08 -26.38 -13.54
C LYS A 413 -7.66 -24.99 -13.07
N PHE A 414 -8.57 -24.04 -13.19
CA PHE A 414 -8.80 -23.16 -12.06
C PHE A 414 -10.20 -23.45 -11.54
N PRO A 415 -10.33 -24.05 -10.35
CA PRO A 415 -11.62 -24.36 -9.79
C PRO A 415 -12.27 -23.03 -9.37
N GLN A 416 -13.21 -22.58 -10.19
CA GLN A 416 -13.90 -21.31 -10.01
C GLN A 416 -14.74 -21.31 -8.72
N LEU A 417 -15.10 -22.51 -8.25
CA LEU A 417 -15.88 -22.72 -7.04
C LEU A 417 -15.11 -22.38 -5.74
N PRO A 418 -13.88 -22.88 -5.47
CA PRO A 418 -13.01 -22.39 -4.41
C PRO A 418 -12.83 -20.88 -4.37
N LEU A 419 -12.62 -20.22 -5.53
CA LEU A 419 -12.54 -18.76 -5.57
C LEU A 419 -13.88 -18.11 -5.24
N ALA A 420 -15.00 -18.71 -5.64
CA ALA A 420 -16.33 -18.25 -5.23
C ALA A 420 -16.53 -18.35 -3.71
N PHE A 421 -16.25 -19.52 -3.10
CA PHE A 421 -16.30 -19.68 -1.65
C PHE A 421 -15.35 -18.71 -0.93
N PHE A 422 -14.16 -18.48 -1.47
CA PHE A 422 -13.23 -17.53 -0.90
C PHE A 422 -13.72 -16.08 -0.98
N LEU A 423 -14.16 -15.61 -2.15
CA LEU A 423 -14.73 -14.26 -2.28
C LEU A 423 -15.95 -14.07 -1.38
N LEU A 424 -16.81 -15.08 -1.25
CA LEU A 424 -17.97 -15.06 -0.36
C LEU A 424 -17.55 -14.92 1.12
N LYS A 425 -16.54 -15.68 1.55
CA LYS A 425 -15.95 -15.56 2.90
C LYS A 425 -15.27 -14.21 3.10
N LEU A 426 -14.46 -13.77 2.15
CA LEU A 426 -13.74 -12.50 2.18
C LEU A 426 -14.70 -11.32 2.32
N MET A 427 -15.75 -11.24 1.49
CA MET A 427 -16.79 -10.20 1.59
C MET A 427 -17.47 -10.13 2.96
N SER A 428 -17.53 -11.24 3.71
CA SER A 428 -18.07 -11.25 5.08
C SER A 428 -17.14 -10.64 6.14
N HIS A 429 -15.86 -10.44 5.81
CA HIS A 429 -14.83 -9.83 6.66
C HIS A 429 -14.42 -8.43 6.21
N LEU A 430 -14.99 -7.90 5.12
CA LEU A 430 -14.67 -6.59 4.58
C LEU A 430 -15.72 -5.53 4.94
N GLU A 431 -15.24 -4.31 5.12
CA GLU A 431 -16.03 -3.11 5.35
C GLU A 431 -15.78 -2.08 4.22
N ASP A 432 -16.61 -1.05 4.15
CA ASP A 432 -16.49 0.12 3.28
C ASP A 432 -16.11 -0.16 1.81
N SER A 433 -15.14 0.58 1.28
CA SER A 433 -14.73 0.58 -0.14
C SER A 433 -14.12 -0.75 -0.59
N ALA A 434 -13.43 -1.45 0.31
CA ALA A 434 -12.84 -2.76 0.04
C ALA A 434 -13.92 -3.82 -0.20
N ARG A 435 -14.99 -3.80 0.60
CA ARG A 435 -16.15 -4.68 0.40
C ARG A 435 -16.82 -4.44 -0.95
N VAL A 436 -17.08 -3.17 -1.30
CA VAL A 436 -17.71 -2.81 -2.59
C VAL A 436 -16.86 -3.27 -3.79
N ARG A 437 -15.51 -3.22 -3.68
CA ARG A 437 -14.60 -3.74 -4.69
C ARG A 437 -14.63 -5.27 -4.78
N ALA A 438 -14.69 -5.97 -3.64
CA ALA A 438 -14.86 -7.43 -3.62
C ALA A 438 -16.21 -7.87 -4.20
N GLU A 439 -17.28 -7.12 -3.93
CA GLU A 439 -18.60 -7.34 -4.52
C GLU A 439 -18.60 -7.13 -6.04
N SER A 440 -17.86 -6.17 -6.61
CA SER A 440 -17.77 -6.04 -8.07
C SER A 440 -17.07 -7.25 -8.70
N TYR A 441 -16.00 -7.76 -8.08
CA TYR A 441 -15.31 -8.99 -8.49
C TYR A 441 -16.20 -10.24 -8.40
N TRP A 442 -17.04 -10.34 -7.37
CA TRP A 442 -18.03 -11.40 -7.20
C TRP A 442 -18.98 -11.50 -8.41
N TYR A 443 -19.54 -10.37 -8.87
CA TYR A 443 -20.39 -10.35 -10.07
C TYR A 443 -19.59 -10.50 -11.38
N ALA A 444 -18.44 -9.85 -11.49
CA ALA A 444 -17.61 -9.85 -12.69
C ALA A 444 -17.02 -11.23 -13.02
N TRP A 445 -16.53 -11.95 -12.02
CA TRP A 445 -15.76 -13.19 -12.21
C TRP A 445 -16.60 -14.45 -11.98
N VAL A 446 -17.44 -14.50 -10.93
CA VAL A 446 -18.20 -15.70 -10.56
C VAL A 446 -19.56 -15.74 -11.26
N SER A 447 -19.85 -16.83 -12.00
CA SER A 447 -21.12 -16.97 -12.72
C SER A 447 -22.32 -17.04 -11.77
N PRO A 448 -23.52 -16.62 -12.20
CA PRO A 448 -24.76 -16.81 -11.45
C PRO A 448 -24.92 -18.24 -10.91
N THR A 449 -24.61 -19.25 -11.74
CA THR A 449 -24.55 -20.65 -11.31
C THR A 449 -23.66 -20.86 -10.09
N LEU A 450 -22.38 -20.45 -10.15
CA LEU A 450 -21.39 -20.73 -9.12
C LEU A 450 -21.62 -19.89 -7.85
N ARG A 451 -22.18 -18.68 -7.97
CA ARG A 451 -22.62 -17.88 -6.82
C ARG A 451 -23.76 -18.58 -6.09
N ALA A 452 -24.76 -19.07 -6.81
CA ALA A 452 -25.85 -19.85 -6.23
C ALA A 452 -25.38 -21.16 -5.59
N VAL A 453 -24.40 -21.85 -6.20
CA VAL A 453 -23.75 -23.03 -5.61
C VAL A 453 -23.05 -22.67 -4.29
N ALA A 454 -22.20 -21.63 -4.29
CA ALA A 454 -21.44 -21.21 -3.11
C ALA A 454 -22.33 -20.72 -1.96
N SER A 455 -23.43 -20.03 -2.30
CA SER A 455 -24.45 -19.58 -1.34
C SER A 455 -25.48 -20.65 -0.95
N GLY A 456 -25.36 -21.90 -1.44
CA GLY A 456 -26.28 -23.01 -1.13
C GLY A 456 -27.70 -22.85 -1.69
N GLN A 457 -27.91 -21.95 -2.65
CA GLN A 457 -29.20 -21.65 -3.26
C GLN A 457 -29.70 -22.76 -4.19
N ALA A 458 -30.99 -22.76 -4.47
CA ALA A 458 -31.60 -23.66 -5.44
C ALA A 458 -31.32 -23.20 -6.88
N LEU A 459 -31.10 -24.17 -7.77
CA LEU A 459 -30.79 -23.99 -9.19
C LEU A 459 -31.86 -24.64 -10.07
N GLU A 460 -32.09 -24.06 -11.24
CA GLU A 460 -32.86 -24.65 -12.35
C GLU A 460 -31.90 -25.05 -13.47
N LEU A 461 -32.02 -26.29 -13.97
CA LEU A 461 -31.16 -26.85 -15.02
C LEU A 461 -31.95 -27.00 -16.32
N LYS A 462 -31.65 -26.17 -17.32
CA LYS A 462 -32.39 -26.12 -18.59
C LYS A 462 -31.52 -26.59 -19.75
N ILE A 463 -31.92 -27.62 -20.48
CA ILE A 463 -31.20 -28.06 -21.69
C ILE A 463 -31.57 -27.19 -22.89
N LEU A 464 -30.57 -26.80 -23.68
CA LEU A 464 -30.75 -26.01 -24.90
C LEU A 464 -31.25 -26.94 -26.04
N SER A 465 -32.56 -26.96 -26.26
CA SER A 465 -33.19 -27.82 -27.27
C SER A 465 -32.90 -27.37 -28.71
N ARG A 466 -33.00 -28.29 -29.68
CA ARG A 466 -32.86 -27.98 -31.11
C ARG A 466 -33.96 -28.62 -31.95
N THR A 467 -34.69 -27.78 -32.68
CA THR A 467 -35.15 -28.15 -34.02
C THR A 467 -33.96 -28.01 -34.98
N GLY A 468 -33.72 -29.01 -35.82
CA GLY A 468 -32.53 -29.09 -36.68
C GLY A 468 -32.54 -28.19 -37.92
N ARG A 469 -33.00 -26.93 -37.80
CA ARG A 469 -32.98 -25.92 -38.88
C ARG A 469 -32.09 -24.73 -38.47
N SER A 470 -31.69 -23.91 -39.44
CA SER A 470 -30.62 -22.90 -39.29
C SER A 470 -30.99 -21.64 -38.49
N GLU A 471 -31.85 -21.78 -37.48
CA GLU A 471 -32.29 -20.69 -36.60
C GLU A 471 -31.57 -20.76 -35.26
N TYR A 472 -30.24 -20.67 -35.29
CA TYR A 472 -29.44 -20.37 -34.09
C TYR A 472 -29.07 -18.88 -34.08
N ARG A 473 -30.08 -18.03 -33.87
CA ARG A 473 -29.83 -16.76 -33.16
C ARG A 473 -29.73 -17.12 -31.67
N GLN A 474 -28.69 -16.65 -31.00
CA GLN A 474 -28.46 -16.94 -29.57
C GLN A 474 -29.69 -16.60 -28.71
N GLY A 475 -30.03 -17.46 -27.75
CA GLY A 475 -30.80 -17.07 -26.56
C GLY A 475 -32.33 -17.08 -26.65
N ASP A 476 -32.97 -17.86 -27.51
CA ASP A 476 -34.44 -18.02 -27.49
C ASP A 476 -34.90 -18.87 -26.28
N ALA A 477 -35.16 -18.19 -25.16
CA ALA A 477 -35.61 -18.79 -23.90
C ALA A 477 -36.93 -19.58 -24.01
N SER A 478 -37.73 -19.36 -25.06
CA SER A 478 -38.99 -20.10 -25.30
C SER A 478 -38.78 -21.56 -25.73
N LYS A 479 -37.53 -21.98 -25.99
CA LYS A 479 -37.15 -23.32 -26.47
C LYS A 479 -36.31 -24.14 -25.48
N GLU A 480 -36.14 -23.66 -24.25
CA GLU A 480 -35.35 -24.35 -23.21
C GLU A 480 -36.21 -25.38 -22.45
N GLU A 481 -35.67 -26.58 -22.20
CA GLU A 481 -36.39 -27.68 -21.54
C GLU A 481 -35.86 -27.94 -20.13
N LEU A 482 -36.73 -28.03 -19.12
CA LEU A 482 -36.32 -27.99 -17.71
C LEU A 482 -36.14 -29.40 -17.11
N LEU A 483 -34.99 -29.67 -16.47
CA LEU A 483 -34.70 -30.90 -15.72
C LEU A 483 -35.51 -30.96 -14.42
N TYR A 484 -36.24 -32.04 -14.20
CA TYR A 484 -37.02 -32.23 -12.98
C TYR A 484 -37.05 -33.68 -12.49
N ALA A 485 -37.27 -33.83 -11.18
CA ALA A 485 -37.58 -35.10 -10.53
C ALA A 485 -39.11 -35.30 -10.55
N PRO A 486 -39.67 -36.23 -11.34
CA PRO A 486 -41.11 -36.50 -11.38
C PRO A 486 -41.62 -37.00 -10.03
N GLY A 487 -42.93 -36.89 -9.75
CA GLY A 487 -43.53 -37.47 -8.54
C GLY A 487 -43.52 -39.02 -8.51
N ASN A 488 -44.31 -39.62 -7.63
CA ASN A 488 -44.37 -41.08 -7.45
C ASN A 488 -44.68 -41.87 -8.75
N ALA A 489 -45.33 -41.24 -9.74
CA ALA A 489 -45.57 -41.84 -11.06
C ALA A 489 -44.29 -42.04 -11.93
N GLY A 490 -43.14 -41.51 -11.50
CA GLY A 490 -41.85 -41.61 -12.21
C GLY A 490 -40.82 -42.51 -11.55
N THR A 491 -41.18 -43.26 -10.50
CA THR A 491 -40.29 -44.24 -9.86
C THR A 491 -39.93 -45.38 -10.82
N PHE A 492 -38.66 -45.78 -10.83
CA PHE A 492 -38.19 -46.98 -11.55
C PHE A 492 -38.31 -48.21 -10.64
N ASP A 493 -37.97 -48.04 -9.36
CA ASP A 493 -38.20 -48.99 -8.27
C ASP A 493 -38.19 -48.26 -6.92
N ASN A 494 -38.04 -49.00 -5.81
CA ASN A 494 -38.00 -48.45 -4.45
C ASN A 494 -36.83 -47.48 -4.24
N ASP A 495 -35.66 -47.80 -4.80
CA ASP A 495 -34.39 -47.10 -4.55
C ASP A 495 -34.10 -46.01 -5.59
N ARG A 496 -34.83 -46.00 -6.72
CA ARG A 496 -34.48 -45.22 -7.93
C ARG A 496 -35.69 -44.60 -8.61
N ARG A 497 -35.57 -43.34 -9.02
CA ARG A 497 -36.60 -42.57 -9.76
C ARG A 497 -36.00 -41.99 -11.04
N ASN A 498 -36.75 -41.95 -12.14
CA ASN A 498 -36.24 -41.43 -13.42
C ASN A 498 -36.00 -39.92 -13.34
N ALA A 499 -34.92 -39.41 -13.92
CA ALA A 499 -34.77 -37.98 -14.20
C ALA A 499 -35.34 -37.65 -15.58
N LEU A 500 -36.09 -36.55 -15.72
CA LEU A 500 -36.79 -36.17 -16.94
C LEU A 500 -36.57 -34.69 -17.29
N CYS A 501 -36.65 -34.36 -18.57
CA CYS A 501 -36.78 -32.99 -19.06
C CYS A 501 -38.22 -32.71 -19.49
N TRP A 502 -38.71 -31.49 -19.25
CA TRP A 502 -40.05 -31.05 -19.63
C TRP A 502 -40.01 -30.01 -20.75
N VAL A 503 -40.88 -30.19 -21.74
CA VAL A 503 -41.11 -29.27 -22.87
C VAL A 503 -42.35 -28.43 -22.58
N GLY A 504 -42.20 -27.11 -22.54
CA GLY A 504 -43.31 -26.18 -22.32
C GLY A 504 -44.13 -25.93 -23.59
N GLU A 505 -45.44 -25.68 -23.43
CA GLU A 505 -46.31 -25.24 -24.53
C GLU A 505 -46.15 -23.74 -24.78
N ARG A 506 -46.13 -23.34 -26.07
CA ARG A 506 -46.37 -21.94 -26.45
C ARG A 506 -47.86 -21.65 -26.30
N ALA A 507 -48.21 -20.61 -25.56
CA ALA A 507 -49.56 -20.08 -25.57
C ALA A 507 -49.84 -19.45 -26.96
N GLU A 508 -50.90 -19.88 -27.62
CA GLU A 508 -51.36 -19.24 -28.86
C GLU A 508 -51.99 -17.87 -28.53
N GLY A 509 -51.40 -16.78 -29.03
CA GLY A 509 -52.09 -15.48 -29.12
C GLY A 509 -51.66 -14.34 -28.18
N GLY A 510 -50.41 -14.27 -27.72
CA GLY A 510 -49.92 -13.09 -26.96
C GLY A 510 -48.49 -12.70 -27.34
N GLU A 511 -48.30 -11.51 -27.94
CA GLU A 511 -47.00 -11.06 -28.47
C GLU A 511 -45.97 -10.58 -27.41
N ASN A 512 -46.33 -10.49 -26.13
CA ASN A 512 -45.43 -10.03 -25.05
C ASN A 512 -45.65 -10.77 -23.72
N SER A 513 -45.48 -12.10 -23.71
CA SER A 513 -45.34 -12.87 -22.47
C SER A 513 -44.41 -14.05 -22.66
N GLU A 514 -43.21 -13.97 -22.09
CA GLU A 514 -42.24 -15.07 -22.09
C GLU A 514 -42.50 -16.02 -20.90
N VAL A 515 -42.05 -17.28 -21.07
CA VAL A 515 -42.15 -18.43 -20.14
C VAL A 515 -43.44 -19.24 -20.22
N ALA A 516 -43.28 -20.54 -20.53
CA ALA A 516 -44.36 -21.53 -20.56
C ALA A 516 -44.89 -21.84 -19.15
N ALA A 517 -46.21 -21.87 -19.00
CA ALA A 517 -46.87 -22.11 -17.72
C ALA A 517 -46.64 -23.54 -17.20
N TRP A 518 -46.04 -23.65 -16.02
CA TRP A 518 -45.99 -24.90 -15.26
C TRP A 518 -47.34 -25.19 -14.59
N PRO A 519 -47.73 -26.47 -14.39
CA PRO A 519 -48.88 -26.79 -13.54
C PRO A 519 -48.52 -26.58 -12.07
N ASP A 520 -49.20 -25.64 -11.40
CA ASP A 520 -49.16 -25.28 -9.97
C ASP A 520 -47.78 -25.03 -9.30
N ASP A 521 -47.66 -23.94 -8.54
CA ASP A 521 -46.43 -23.52 -7.81
C ASP A 521 -45.79 -24.63 -6.94
N LYS A 522 -46.61 -25.55 -6.40
CA LYS A 522 -46.14 -26.67 -5.58
C LYS A 522 -45.21 -27.63 -6.35
N ASP A 523 -45.34 -27.69 -7.67
CA ASP A 523 -44.56 -28.58 -8.54
C ASP A 523 -43.25 -27.95 -9.02
N ARG A 524 -43.08 -26.61 -8.99
CA ARG A 524 -41.83 -25.95 -9.40
C ARG A 524 -40.62 -26.42 -8.57
N THR A 525 -40.82 -26.75 -7.30
CA THR A 525 -39.78 -27.34 -6.43
C THR A 525 -39.21 -28.67 -6.95
N LYS A 526 -39.94 -29.41 -7.80
CA LYS A 526 -39.48 -30.65 -8.44
C LYS A 526 -38.39 -30.42 -9.48
N ALA A 527 -38.33 -29.21 -10.04
CA ALA A 527 -37.31 -28.77 -11.00
C ALA A 527 -36.13 -28.03 -10.34
N GLN A 528 -36.17 -27.83 -9.02
CA GLN A 528 -35.11 -27.20 -8.26
C GLN A 528 -34.10 -28.23 -7.77
N TRP A 529 -32.82 -27.92 -7.98
CA TRP A 529 -31.69 -28.75 -7.60
C TRP A 529 -30.70 -27.94 -6.75
N ARG A 530 -30.06 -28.57 -5.76
CA ARG A 530 -28.85 -28.05 -5.12
C ARG A 530 -27.66 -28.78 -5.68
N MET A 531 -26.62 -28.03 -6.05
CA MET A 531 -25.33 -28.61 -6.39
C MET A 531 -24.48 -28.59 -5.12
N ILE A 532 -24.35 -29.75 -4.48
CA ILE A 532 -23.56 -29.89 -3.25
C ILE A 532 -22.14 -30.26 -3.67
N PRO A 533 -21.10 -29.46 -3.35
CA PRO A 533 -19.72 -29.86 -3.63
C PRO A 533 -19.38 -31.15 -2.87
N VAL A 534 -18.74 -32.08 -3.56
CA VAL A 534 -18.18 -33.32 -2.95
C VAL A 534 -17.03 -32.97 -2.01
N ASP A 535 -16.29 -31.93 -2.38
CA ASP A 535 -15.19 -31.32 -1.65
C ASP A 535 -15.17 -29.84 -2.06
N VAL A 536 -15.04 -28.93 -1.08
CA VAL A 536 -14.95 -27.47 -1.27
C VAL A 536 -13.86 -27.09 -2.27
N HIS A 537 -12.83 -27.93 -2.40
CA HIS A 537 -11.65 -27.73 -3.26
C HIS A 537 -11.81 -28.24 -4.70
N THR A 538 -12.98 -28.81 -5.07
CA THR A 538 -13.19 -29.43 -6.40
C THR A 538 -14.46 -28.94 -7.08
N ASP A 539 -14.42 -28.76 -8.41
CA ASP A 539 -15.63 -28.52 -9.23
C ASP A 539 -16.42 -29.84 -9.48
N THR A 540 -16.49 -30.71 -8.47
CA THR A 540 -17.22 -31.98 -8.53
C THR A 540 -18.38 -31.93 -7.54
N PHE A 541 -19.58 -32.16 -8.06
CA PHE A 541 -20.85 -31.89 -7.39
C PHE A 541 -21.73 -33.13 -7.34
N MET A 542 -22.50 -33.23 -6.26
CA MET A 542 -23.68 -34.09 -6.15
C MET A 542 -24.89 -33.21 -6.44
N LEU A 543 -25.69 -33.54 -7.45
CA LEU A 543 -26.93 -32.81 -7.75
C LEU A 543 -28.06 -33.40 -6.90
N GLN A 544 -28.52 -32.69 -5.87
CA GLN A 544 -29.61 -33.10 -5.00
C GLN A 544 -30.92 -32.41 -5.43
N SER A 545 -32.03 -33.16 -5.55
CA SER A 545 -33.35 -32.55 -5.75
C SER A 545 -33.80 -31.82 -4.49
N VAL A 546 -34.18 -30.54 -4.59
CA VAL A 546 -34.66 -29.74 -3.45
C VAL A 546 -35.95 -30.32 -2.85
N ARG A 547 -36.83 -30.89 -3.68
CA ARG A 547 -38.13 -31.40 -3.24
C ARG A 547 -38.08 -32.76 -2.55
N PHE A 548 -37.13 -33.62 -2.93
CA PHE A 548 -37.07 -35.01 -2.48
C PHE A 548 -35.78 -35.39 -1.75
N GLU A 549 -34.77 -34.52 -1.75
CA GLU A 549 -33.45 -34.73 -1.17
C GLU A 549 -32.63 -35.89 -1.80
N GLU A 550 -33.10 -36.37 -2.95
CA GLU A 550 -32.52 -37.47 -3.74
C GLU A 550 -31.42 -37.00 -4.69
N TYR A 551 -30.38 -37.81 -4.90
CA TYR A 551 -29.19 -37.43 -5.68
C TYR A 551 -29.22 -37.96 -7.12
N LEU A 552 -28.99 -37.08 -8.11
CA LEU A 552 -28.84 -37.44 -9.52
C LEU A 552 -27.59 -38.29 -9.74
N TYR A 553 -27.73 -39.47 -10.36
CA TYR A 553 -26.61 -40.35 -10.68
C TYR A 553 -26.80 -41.09 -12.02
N SER A 554 -25.69 -41.48 -12.63
CA SER A 554 -25.66 -42.25 -13.87
C SER A 554 -25.58 -43.75 -13.59
N ALA A 555 -26.57 -44.54 -14.03
CA ALA A 555 -26.55 -45.99 -13.82
C ALA A 555 -25.71 -46.70 -14.90
N ASP A 556 -24.78 -47.56 -14.51
CA ASP A 556 -23.91 -48.34 -15.40
C ASP A 556 -24.56 -49.65 -15.91
N TYR A 557 -25.42 -50.25 -15.07
CA TYR A 557 -26.18 -51.48 -15.38
C TYR A 557 -27.41 -51.24 -16.27
N ALA A 558 -27.96 -50.02 -16.32
CA ALA A 558 -29.22 -49.70 -16.99
C ALA A 558 -29.03 -49.04 -18.37
N LYS A 559 -28.35 -49.74 -19.29
CA LYS A 559 -28.12 -49.24 -20.65
C LYS A 559 -29.43 -49.20 -21.46
N PHE A 560 -29.75 -48.02 -21.99
CA PHE A 560 -30.85 -47.80 -22.92
C PHE A 560 -30.59 -48.54 -24.25
N LYS A 561 -31.66 -48.86 -24.98
CA LYS A 561 -31.57 -49.52 -26.30
C LYS A 561 -30.53 -48.84 -27.19
N LYS A 562 -29.81 -49.64 -27.99
CA LYS A 562 -28.91 -49.15 -29.04
C LYS A 562 -29.63 -48.08 -29.86
N ASP A 563 -28.98 -46.93 -30.04
CA ASP A 563 -29.50 -45.89 -30.92
C ASP A 563 -29.46 -46.32 -32.40
N SER A 564 -29.94 -45.45 -33.29
CA SER A 564 -29.89 -45.62 -34.75
C SER A 564 -28.48 -45.84 -35.31
N ARG A 565 -27.43 -45.64 -34.51
CA ARG A 565 -26.00 -45.81 -34.82
C ARG A 565 -25.35 -46.97 -34.07
N GLY A 566 -26.13 -47.77 -33.33
CA GLY A 566 -25.65 -48.93 -32.60
C GLY A 566 -24.99 -48.65 -31.24
N LYS A 567 -24.88 -47.39 -30.79
CA LYS A 567 -24.27 -47.02 -29.52
C LYS A 567 -25.25 -47.26 -28.36
N THR A 568 -24.79 -47.89 -27.28
CA THR A 568 -25.54 -48.02 -26.02
C THR A 568 -25.34 -46.76 -25.18
N ARG A 569 -26.43 -46.14 -24.71
CA ARG A 569 -26.42 -44.93 -23.85
C ARG A 569 -26.88 -45.32 -22.44
N SER A 570 -26.39 -44.68 -21.38
CA SER A 570 -26.77 -45.05 -20.01
C SER A 570 -27.95 -44.21 -19.48
N ARG A 571 -28.79 -44.76 -18.59
CA ARG A 571 -29.91 -44.04 -17.96
C ARG A 571 -29.46 -43.22 -16.76
N VAL A 572 -30.10 -42.08 -16.55
CA VAL A 572 -29.90 -41.21 -15.39
C VAL A 572 -31.12 -41.26 -14.47
N PHE A 573 -30.88 -41.39 -13.18
CA PHE A 573 -31.89 -41.54 -12.14
C PHE A 573 -31.57 -40.63 -10.95
N THR A 574 -32.54 -40.40 -10.07
CA THR A 574 -32.30 -39.95 -8.70
C THR A 574 -32.21 -41.15 -7.75
N TRP A 575 -31.27 -41.09 -6.82
CA TRP A 575 -30.97 -42.10 -5.81
C TRP A 575 -31.73 -41.78 -4.52
N ARG A 576 -32.57 -42.73 -4.08
CA ARG A 576 -33.59 -42.52 -3.04
C ARG A 576 -33.23 -43.08 -1.67
N LYS A 577 -32.15 -43.87 -1.57
CA LYS A 577 -31.77 -44.50 -0.30
C LYS A 577 -31.31 -43.47 0.71
N THR A 578 -32.08 -43.30 1.77
CA THR A 578 -31.79 -42.37 2.87
C THR A 578 -30.54 -42.83 3.62
N GLY A 579 -29.52 -41.96 3.69
CA GLY A 579 -28.26 -42.22 4.39
C GLY A 579 -27.16 -42.88 3.55
N GLU A 580 -27.45 -43.37 2.34
CA GLU A 580 -26.44 -43.89 1.40
C GLU A 580 -26.20 -42.90 0.25
N SER A 581 -24.95 -42.44 0.07
CA SER A 581 -24.59 -41.69 -1.15
C SER A 581 -24.54 -42.62 -2.37
N PRO A 582 -24.89 -42.18 -3.59
CA PRO A 582 -24.76 -42.97 -4.83
C PRO A 582 -23.29 -43.20 -5.29
N GLY A 583 -22.31 -43.01 -4.41
CA GLY A 583 -20.90 -43.26 -4.67
C GLY A 583 -20.33 -42.44 -5.83
N PRO A 584 -19.36 -42.97 -6.60
CA PRO A 584 -18.72 -42.24 -7.70
C PRO A 584 -19.68 -41.96 -8.87
N ALA A 585 -20.76 -42.73 -9.02
CA ALA A 585 -21.72 -42.59 -10.11
C ALA A 585 -22.61 -41.34 -9.99
N GLY A 586 -22.76 -40.77 -8.78
CA GLY A 586 -23.47 -39.52 -8.52
C GLY A 586 -22.64 -38.25 -8.65
N LYS A 587 -21.34 -38.37 -8.98
CA LYS A 587 -20.42 -37.24 -9.08
C LYS A 587 -20.47 -36.63 -10.48
N TRP A 588 -20.80 -35.34 -10.57
CA TRP A 588 -20.87 -34.57 -11.81
C TRP A 588 -19.89 -33.40 -11.80
N GLN A 589 -19.37 -33.00 -12.95
CA GLN A 589 -18.47 -31.85 -13.11
C GLN A 589 -19.07 -30.85 -14.09
N LEU A 590 -18.90 -29.56 -13.80
CA LEU A 590 -19.30 -28.47 -14.70
C LEU A 590 -18.20 -28.21 -15.72
N VAL A 591 -18.56 -28.19 -17.00
CA VAL A 591 -17.65 -27.90 -18.11
C VAL A 591 -18.21 -26.70 -18.88
N ALA A 592 -17.61 -25.52 -18.71
CA ALA A 592 -18.05 -24.31 -19.40
C ALA A 592 -17.93 -24.47 -20.93
N LEU A 593 -19.00 -24.14 -21.67
CA LEU A 593 -19.06 -24.32 -23.12
C LEU A 593 -18.74 -23.05 -23.92
N SER A 594 -18.94 -21.87 -23.33
CA SER A 594 -18.65 -20.56 -23.91
C SER A 594 -18.00 -19.65 -22.86
N GLY A 595 -17.16 -18.71 -23.30
CA GLY A 595 -16.67 -17.62 -22.45
C GLY A 595 -17.67 -16.47 -22.31
N GLU A 596 -18.59 -16.31 -23.28
CA GLU A 596 -19.60 -15.24 -23.28
C GLU A 596 -20.86 -15.65 -22.50
N GLU A 597 -21.32 -16.89 -22.66
CA GLU A 597 -22.49 -17.42 -21.95
C GLU A 597 -22.07 -18.11 -20.65
N ARG A 598 -21.83 -17.29 -19.62
CA ARG A 598 -21.33 -17.69 -18.29
C ARG A 598 -22.20 -18.71 -17.53
N ASP A 599 -23.44 -18.92 -17.95
CA ASP A 599 -24.41 -19.87 -17.36
C ASP A 599 -24.55 -21.18 -18.14
N VAL A 600 -23.82 -21.38 -19.25
CA VAL A 600 -23.98 -22.53 -20.15
C VAL A 600 -22.84 -23.54 -20.00
N PHE A 601 -23.19 -24.69 -19.45
CA PHE A 601 -22.28 -25.76 -19.07
C PHE A 601 -22.68 -27.10 -19.71
N ALA A 602 -21.72 -28.00 -19.87
CA ALA A 602 -21.99 -29.43 -19.96
C ALA A 602 -21.75 -30.08 -18.60
N LEU A 603 -22.64 -31.00 -18.22
CA LEU A 603 -22.52 -31.80 -16.99
C LEU A 603 -21.83 -33.12 -17.33
N TYR A 604 -20.57 -33.25 -16.96
CA TYR A 604 -19.73 -34.42 -17.21
C TYR A 604 -19.75 -35.39 -16.02
N ASN A 605 -19.86 -36.68 -16.27
CA ASN A 605 -19.76 -37.72 -15.26
C ASN A 605 -18.38 -38.41 -15.34
N PRO A 606 -17.47 -38.20 -14.38
CA PRO A 606 -16.11 -38.77 -14.45
C PRO A 606 -16.06 -40.29 -14.33
N TYR A 607 -17.05 -40.91 -13.68
CA TYR A 607 -17.13 -42.37 -13.51
C TYR A 607 -17.44 -43.06 -14.83
N GLN A 608 -18.40 -42.56 -15.61
CA GLN A 608 -18.76 -43.13 -16.91
C GLN A 608 -17.95 -42.55 -18.09
N ARG A 609 -17.31 -41.39 -17.91
CA ARG A 609 -16.67 -40.58 -18.97
C ARG A 609 -17.66 -40.10 -20.04
N GLU A 610 -18.87 -39.76 -19.61
CA GLU A 610 -19.99 -39.36 -20.46
C GLU A 610 -20.63 -38.05 -19.97
N PHE A 611 -21.30 -37.33 -20.86
CA PHE A 611 -22.03 -36.10 -20.57
C PHE A 611 -23.53 -36.35 -20.40
N LEU A 612 -24.16 -35.57 -19.52
CA LEU A 612 -25.60 -35.48 -19.36
C LEU A 612 -26.26 -34.87 -20.61
N TYR A 613 -27.27 -35.51 -21.15
CA TYR A 613 -28.08 -34.98 -22.26
C TYR A 613 -29.50 -35.54 -22.24
N ALA A 614 -30.41 -34.90 -22.98
CA ALA A 614 -31.72 -35.47 -23.30
C ALA A 614 -31.85 -35.61 -24.83
N PRO A 615 -32.38 -36.75 -25.35
CA PRO A 615 -32.61 -36.93 -26.79
C PRO A 615 -33.90 -36.23 -27.23
N THR A 616 -33.94 -35.72 -28.46
CA THR A 616 -35.14 -35.09 -29.04
C THR A 616 -36.21 -36.07 -29.52
N ALA A 617 -35.88 -37.35 -29.69
CA ALA A 617 -36.80 -38.34 -30.22
C ALA A 617 -37.80 -38.82 -29.15
N ASP A 618 -39.07 -38.99 -29.56
CA ASP A 618 -40.16 -39.46 -28.70
C ASP A 618 -39.85 -40.85 -28.12
N LEU A 619 -39.51 -40.88 -26.83
CA LEU A 619 -39.15 -42.10 -26.10
C LEU A 619 -39.99 -42.32 -24.82
N MET A 620 -40.89 -41.39 -24.47
CA MET A 620 -41.92 -41.53 -23.42
C MET A 620 -43.23 -40.82 -23.81
N ASP A 621 -43.25 -39.47 -23.91
CA ASP A 621 -44.36 -38.69 -24.47
C ASP A 621 -43.87 -37.36 -25.08
N SER A 622 -44.75 -36.62 -25.76
CA SER A 622 -44.40 -35.37 -26.48
C SER A 622 -44.07 -34.17 -25.58
N LYS A 623 -44.34 -34.25 -24.27
CA LYS A 623 -44.09 -33.22 -23.25
C LYS A 623 -42.93 -33.59 -22.31
N ARG A 624 -42.51 -34.86 -22.26
CA ARG A 624 -41.52 -35.38 -21.30
C ARG A 624 -40.47 -36.28 -21.94
N ARG A 625 -39.20 -35.94 -21.72
CA ARG A 625 -38.04 -36.65 -22.29
C ARG A 625 -37.18 -37.30 -21.21
N HIS A 626 -36.61 -38.46 -21.54
CA HIS A 626 -35.65 -39.15 -20.68
C HIS A 626 -34.31 -38.43 -20.63
N VAL A 627 -33.70 -38.38 -19.45
CA VAL A 627 -32.32 -37.90 -19.27
C VAL A 627 -31.37 -39.09 -19.28
N LEU A 628 -30.30 -38.98 -20.06
CA LEU A 628 -29.37 -40.06 -20.40
C LEU A 628 -27.92 -39.54 -20.36
N THR A 629 -26.95 -40.44 -20.49
CA THR A 629 -25.53 -40.11 -20.68
C THR A 629 -25.01 -40.49 -22.07
N ARG A 630 -24.07 -39.69 -22.61
CA ARG A 630 -23.43 -39.89 -23.92
C ARG A 630 -21.94 -39.58 -23.85
N ALA A 631 -21.10 -40.47 -24.38
CA ALA A 631 -19.69 -40.17 -24.67
C ALA A 631 -19.52 -38.90 -25.53
N ALA A 632 -18.36 -38.24 -25.40
CA ALA A 632 -18.00 -37.05 -26.18
C ALA A 632 -18.13 -37.31 -27.70
N PRO A 633 -18.60 -36.32 -28.50
CA PRO A 633 -18.60 -36.45 -29.95
C PRO A 633 -17.15 -36.43 -30.49
N ASP A 634 -16.77 -37.48 -31.21
CA ASP A 634 -15.51 -37.51 -31.97
C ASP A 634 -15.59 -36.46 -33.09
N GLY A 635 -14.91 -35.32 -32.89
CA GLY A 635 -15.06 -34.07 -33.66
C GLY A 635 -14.77 -34.14 -35.16
N THR A 636 -14.43 -35.31 -35.71
CA THR A 636 -14.23 -35.58 -37.14
C THR A 636 -15.43 -36.27 -37.82
N ARG A 637 -16.42 -36.78 -37.06
CA ARG A 637 -17.49 -37.65 -37.62
C ARG A 637 -18.93 -37.26 -37.29
N GLU A 638 -19.18 -36.44 -36.27
CA GLU A 638 -20.54 -36.02 -35.92
C GLU A 638 -20.76 -34.53 -36.27
N ALA A 639 -21.19 -34.27 -37.50
CA ALA A 639 -21.53 -32.92 -37.96
C ALA A 639 -22.64 -32.30 -37.10
N SER A 640 -22.62 -30.97 -36.94
CA SER A 640 -23.55 -30.21 -36.09
C SER A 640 -25.03 -30.37 -36.48
N ASN A 641 -25.31 -30.81 -37.71
CA ASN A 641 -26.66 -31.10 -38.23
C ASN A 641 -27.11 -32.56 -38.00
N THR A 642 -26.31 -33.38 -37.32
CA THR A 642 -26.66 -34.76 -36.98
C THR A 642 -27.08 -34.91 -35.51
N GLU A 643 -27.82 -35.98 -35.21
CA GLU A 643 -28.36 -36.28 -33.89
C GLU A 643 -27.26 -36.36 -32.81
N GLY A 644 -27.18 -35.32 -31.98
CA GLY A 644 -26.26 -35.23 -30.84
C GLY A 644 -24.91 -34.54 -31.08
N GLY A 645 -24.86 -33.50 -31.91
CA GLY A 645 -23.75 -32.53 -31.86
C GLY A 645 -23.63 -31.83 -30.49
N ALA A 646 -22.50 -31.15 -30.23
CA ALA A 646 -22.12 -30.61 -28.92
C ALA A 646 -23.20 -29.80 -28.18
N MET A 647 -24.06 -29.08 -28.91
CA MET A 647 -25.17 -28.28 -28.38
C MET A 647 -26.15 -29.08 -27.50
N TRP A 648 -26.26 -30.40 -27.66
CA TRP A 648 -27.22 -31.24 -26.93
C TRP A 648 -26.71 -31.65 -25.55
N CYS A 649 -25.44 -31.39 -25.25
CA CYS A 649 -24.88 -31.50 -23.91
C CYS A 649 -24.85 -30.13 -23.21
N ALA A 650 -25.45 -29.09 -23.80
CA ALA A 650 -25.46 -27.74 -23.26
C ALA A 650 -26.67 -27.50 -22.35
N TRP A 651 -26.38 -27.20 -21.10
CA TRP A 651 -27.33 -26.88 -20.03
C TRP A 651 -27.10 -25.44 -19.59
N ARG A 652 -28.13 -24.59 -19.69
CA ARG A 652 -28.19 -23.33 -18.97
C ARG A 652 -28.54 -23.64 -17.51
N ILE A 653 -27.69 -23.26 -16.58
CA ILE A 653 -27.87 -23.53 -15.15
C ILE A 653 -27.94 -22.19 -14.42
N ALA A 654 -29.11 -21.86 -13.89
CA ALA A 654 -29.38 -20.54 -13.29
C ALA A 654 -29.92 -20.67 -11.86
N PRO A 655 -29.74 -19.67 -10.99
CA PRO A 655 -30.47 -19.58 -9.72
C PRO A 655 -31.98 -19.64 -9.94
N ALA A 656 -32.69 -20.41 -9.11
CA ALA A 656 -34.14 -20.57 -9.18
C ALA A 656 -34.91 -19.30 -8.72
N GLN A 657 -34.25 -18.47 -7.91
CA GLN A 657 -34.71 -17.15 -7.47
C GLN A 657 -33.53 -16.18 -7.53
N GLN A 658 -33.75 -14.99 -8.07
CA GLN A 658 -32.71 -14.00 -8.33
C GLN A 658 -33.34 -12.61 -8.40
N SER A 659 -32.76 -11.66 -7.68
CA SER A 659 -33.27 -10.29 -7.59
C SER A 659 -33.10 -9.51 -8.89
N SER A 660 -33.93 -8.47 -9.08
CA SER A 660 -33.81 -7.52 -10.19
C SER A 660 -32.43 -6.82 -10.20
N MET A 661 -31.86 -6.58 -9.01
CA MET A 661 -30.52 -5.99 -8.86
C MET A 661 -29.42 -6.91 -9.39
N GLU A 662 -29.38 -8.17 -8.93
CA GLU A 662 -28.40 -9.16 -9.39
C GLU A 662 -28.45 -9.33 -10.92
N LYS A 663 -29.66 -9.47 -11.48
CA LYS A 663 -29.86 -9.54 -12.95
C LYS A 663 -29.31 -8.31 -13.66
N GLY A 664 -29.49 -7.13 -13.09
CA GLY A 664 -29.00 -5.86 -13.62
C GLY A 664 -27.48 -5.77 -13.65
N VAL A 665 -26.82 -6.07 -12.53
CA VAL A 665 -25.35 -6.07 -12.41
C VAL A 665 -24.71 -7.19 -13.25
N GLU A 666 -25.37 -8.35 -13.37
CA GLU A 666 -24.92 -9.44 -14.24
C GLU A 666 -25.01 -9.09 -15.72
N ALA A 667 -26.14 -8.53 -16.16
CA ALA A 667 -26.31 -8.06 -17.52
C ALA A 667 -25.28 -6.98 -17.86
N PHE A 668 -24.90 -6.14 -16.89
CA PHE A 668 -23.82 -5.17 -17.04
C PHE A 668 -22.47 -5.83 -17.35
N PHE A 669 -22.00 -6.76 -16.51
CA PHE A 669 -20.73 -7.46 -16.73
C PHE A 669 -20.75 -8.41 -17.95
N ALA A 670 -21.93 -8.93 -18.33
CA ALA A 670 -22.14 -9.65 -19.58
C ALA A 670 -22.22 -8.74 -20.82
N LYS A 671 -21.99 -7.42 -20.67
CA LYS A 671 -22.08 -6.39 -21.74
C LYS A 671 -23.46 -6.28 -22.40
N LYS A 672 -24.51 -6.81 -21.76
CA LYS A 672 -25.92 -6.72 -22.16
C LYS A 672 -26.57 -5.46 -21.57
N TYR A 673 -25.96 -4.31 -21.86
CA TYR A 673 -26.33 -3.02 -21.26
C TYR A 673 -27.82 -2.65 -21.33
N PRO A 674 -28.62 -2.95 -22.39
CA PRO A 674 -30.05 -2.63 -22.39
C PRO A 674 -30.82 -3.36 -21.28
N VAL A 675 -30.53 -4.65 -21.09
CA VAL A 675 -31.13 -5.49 -20.04
C VAL A 675 -30.65 -5.02 -18.66
N ALA A 676 -29.38 -4.59 -18.54
CA ALA A 676 -28.86 -4.02 -17.31
C ALA A 676 -29.65 -2.77 -16.88
N VAL A 677 -29.87 -1.82 -17.79
CA VAL A 677 -30.63 -0.59 -17.50
C VAL A 677 -32.06 -0.90 -17.07
N GLU A 678 -32.74 -1.84 -17.74
CA GLU A 678 -34.10 -2.26 -17.40
C GLU A 678 -34.18 -2.90 -16.01
N GLN A 679 -33.36 -3.92 -15.75
CA GLN A 679 -33.39 -4.69 -14.50
C GLN A 679 -32.95 -3.84 -13.29
N LEU A 680 -31.96 -2.95 -13.44
CA LEU A 680 -31.58 -1.98 -12.40
C LEU A 680 -32.69 -0.94 -12.16
N THR A 681 -33.47 -0.57 -13.18
CA THR A 681 -34.63 0.33 -13.03
C THR A 681 -35.80 -0.34 -12.32
N LEU A 682 -35.97 -1.66 -12.46
CA LEU A 682 -36.89 -2.45 -11.65
C LEU A 682 -36.38 -2.56 -10.20
N ALA A 683 -35.10 -2.86 -10.01
CA ALA A 683 -34.47 -2.97 -8.68
C ALA A 683 -34.66 -1.71 -7.82
N LEU A 684 -34.52 -0.53 -8.40
CA LEU A 684 -34.74 0.77 -7.73
C LEU A 684 -36.18 1.01 -7.23
N LYS A 685 -37.15 0.14 -7.58
CA LYS A 685 -38.51 0.16 -7.02
C LYS A 685 -38.70 -0.81 -5.85
N ASP A 686 -37.90 -1.87 -5.82
CA ASP A 686 -38.05 -3.01 -4.91
C ASP A 686 -37.04 -2.97 -3.74
N LEU A 687 -35.98 -2.14 -3.83
CA LEU A 687 -34.92 -2.06 -2.84
C LEU A 687 -35.31 -1.19 -1.63
N PRO A 688 -35.05 -1.64 -0.38
CA PRO A 688 -35.42 -0.90 0.83
C PRO A 688 -34.36 0.09 1.35
N ASP A 689 -33.10 0.00 0.89
CA ASP A 689 -31.97 0.75 1.49
C ASP A 689 -31.23 1.66 0.49
N ASN A 690 -30.86 2.85 0.98
CA ASN A 690 -30.17 3.92 0.27
C ASN A 690 -28.76 3.53 -0.22
N THR A 691 -28.13 2.49 0.32
CA THR A 691 -26.79 2.03 -0.09
C THR A 691 -26.85 1.26 -1.41
N GLU A 692 -27.80 0.34 -1.55
CA GLU A 692 -27.98 -0.46 -2.77
C GLU A 692 -28.52 0.38 -3.93
N HIS A 693 -29.27 1.46 -3.64
CA HIS A 693 -29.65 2.47 -4.63
C HIS A 693 -28.43 3.08 -5.33
N VAL A 694 -27.37 3.43 -4.60
CA VAL A 694 -26.13 4.01 -5.17
C VAL A 694 -25.46 3.04 -6.14
N LYS A 695 -25.39 1.75 -5.77
CA LYS A 695 -24.86 0.70 -6.65
C LYS A 695 -25.69 0.60 -7.93
N CYS A 696 -27.02 0.56 -7.81
CA CYS A 696 -27.93 0.54 -8.95
C CYS A 696 -27.76 1.75 -9.87
N PHE A 697 -27.69 2.97 -9.34
CA PHE A 697 -27.44 4.17 -10.13
C PHE A 697 -26.04 4.13 -10.80
N ALA A 698 -24.99 3.72 -10.10
CA ALA A 698 -23.62 3.66 -10.66
C ALA A 698 -23.51 2.68 -11.85
N TYR A 699 -24.07 1.48 -11.71
CA TYR A 699 -24.10 0.50 -12.82
C TYR A 699 -25.06 0.91 -13.94
N ARG A 700 -26.23 1.51 -13.63
CA ARG A 700 -27.20 1.97 -14.65
C ARG A 700 -26.66 3.13 -15.46
N MET A 701 -26.08 4.12 -14.80
CA MET A 701 -25.37 5.24 -15.41
C MET A 701 -24.25 4.76 -16.33
N THR A 702 -23.43 3.81 -15.86
CA THR A 702 -22.37 3.23 -16.70
C THR A 702 -22.92 2.46 -17.89
N ALA A 703 -24.01 1.70 -17.73
CA ALA A 703 -24.68 1.05 -18.84
C ALA A 703 -25.25 2.05 -19.86
N ASN A 704 -25.84 3.17 -19.40
CA ASN A 704 -26.32 4.26 -20.26
C ASN A 704 -25.18 4.95 -21.03
N LEU A 705 -24.03 5.19 -20.39
CA LEU A 705 -22.81 5.67 -21.07
C LEU A 705 -22.37 4.73 -22.20
N ARG A 706 -22.33 3.42 -21.95
CA ARG A 706 -21.99 2.41 -22.97
C ARG A 706 -23.00 2.33 -24.11
N LEU A 707 -24.28 2.58 -23.81
CA LEU A 707 -25.37 2.70 -24.79
C LEU A 707 -25.43 4.05 -25.51
N ARG A 708 -24.54 5.00 -25.20
CA ARG A 708 -24.55 6.38 -25.73
C ARG A 708 -25.84 7.16 -25.42
N ARG A 709 -26.46 6.86 -24.27
CA ARG A 709 -27.67 7.51 -23.75
C ARG A 709 -27.30 8.55 -22.69
N PHE A 710 -26.61 9.60 -23.12
CA PHE A 710 -26.00 10.59 -22.21
C PHE A 710 -27.05 11.38 -21.41
N ASP A 711 -28.22 11.64 -21.99
CA ASP A 711 -29.34 12.34 -21.34
C ASP A 711 -29.82 11.62 -20.05
N LEU A 712 -29.63 10.31 -19.96
CA LEU A 712 -30.05 9.47 -18.84
C LEU A 712 -28.96 9.34 -17.75
N VAL A 713 -27.80 9.96 -17.95
CA VAL A 713 -26.68 9.95 -16.98
C VAL A 713 -26.87 11.05 -15.93
N ALA A 714 -27.26 12.25 -16.35
CA ALA A 714 -27.49 13.39 -15.46
C ALA A 714 -28.52 13.12 -14.33
N PRO A 715 -29.69 12.49 -14.58
CA PRO A 715 -30.67 12.19 -13.53
C PRO A 715 -30.18 11.16 -12.51
N ASP A 716 -29.49 10.09 -12.96
CA ASP A 716 -28.94 9.05 -12.08
C ASP A 716 -27.91 9.63 -11.10
N PHE A 717 -27.16 10.63 -11.55
CA PHE A 717 -26.15 11.30 -10.74
C PHE A 717 -26.72 12.31 -9.76
N GLN A 718 -27.73 13.09 -10.17
CA GLN A 718 -28.50 13.95 -9.26
C GLN A 718 -29.16 13.10 -8.16
N ALA A 719 -29.66 11.90 -8.49
CA ALA A 719 -30.19 10.97 -7.51
C ALA A 719 -29.13 10.46 -6.52
N ILE A 720 -27.91 10.14 -6.98
CA ILE A 720 -26.80 9.80 -6.06
C ILE A 720 -26.38 11.00 -5.19
N GLN A 721 -26.41 12.22 -5.72
CA GLN A 721 -26.05 13.42 -4.96
C GLN A 721 -27.10 13.75 -3.88
N ALA A 722 -28.39 13.66 -4.21
CA ALA A 722 -29.50 13.83 -3.26
C ALA A 722 -29.45 12.80 -2.10
N LEU A 723 -28.75 11.70 -2.30
CA LEU A 723 -28.58 10.61 -1.33
C LEU A 723 -27.45 10.83 -0.30
N GLY A 724 -26.53 11.79 -0.49
CA GLY A 724 -25.65 12.39 0.54
C GLY A 724 -24.55 11.55 1.25
N GLY A 725 -23.59 12.24 1.89
CA GLY A 725 -22.79 11.72 3.01
C GLY A 725 -21.66 10.70 2.69
N ASP A 726 -21.70 9.55 3.35
CA ASP A 726 -20.62 8.53 3.42
C ASP A 726 -20.35 7.76 2.11
N LYS A 727 -20.97 8.16 1.00
CA LYS A 727 -20.97 7.40 -0.26
C LYS A 727 -19.67 7.49 -1.05
N ALA A 728 -18.72 8.30 -0.60
CA ALA A 728 -17.36 8.33 -1.13
C ALA A 728 -16.71 6.94 -1.12
N ALA A 729 -16.90 6.14 -0.06
CA ALA A 729 -16.39 4.77 -0.01
C ALA A 729 -16.91 3.88 -1.15
N ILE A 730 -18.19 4.02 -1.52
CA ILE A 730 -18.80 3.28 -2.63
C ILE A 730 -18.22 3.77 -3.97
N PHE A 731 -18.06 5.09 -4.15
CA PHE A 731 -17.41 5.65 -5.35
C PHE A 731 -15.95 5.21 -5.50
N HIS A 732 -15.16 5.19 -4.42
CA HIS A 732 -13.78 4.70 -4.43
C HIS A 732 -13.70 3.17 -4.64
N GLY A 733 -14.67 2.40 -4.13
CA GLY A 733 -14.81 0.97 -4.43
C GLY A 733 -15.12 0.70 -5.91
N LEU A 734 -15.98 1.53 -6.50
CA LEU A 734 -16.39 1.49 -7.90
C LEU A 734 -15.51 2.33 -8.86
N ALA A 735 -14.36 2.84 -8.41
CA ALA A 735 -13.46 3.68 -9.21
C ALA A 735 -13.05 3.02 -10.55
N HIS A 736 -12.88 1.70 -10.55
CA HIS A 736 -12.57 0.89 -11.74
C HIS A 736 -13.60 1.05 -12.87
N LEU A 737 -14.90 1.21 -12.58
CA LEU A 737 -15.92 1.45 -13.61
C LEU A 737 -15.68 2.77 -14.35
N TRP A 738 -15.12 3.77 -13.66
CA TRP A 738 -14.82 5.07 -14.22
C TRP A 738 -13.54 5.06 -15.06
N GLU A 739 -12.49 4.35 -14.63
CA GLU A 739 -11.29 4.10 -15.44
C GLU A 739 -11.62 3.34 -16.75
N GLU A 740 -12.47 2.31 -16.66
CA GLU A 740 -12.98 1.59 -17.82
C GLU A 740 -13.81 2.50 -18.75
N ASN A 741 -14.51 3.49 -18.21
CA ASN A 741 -15.28 4.46 -19.01
C ASN A 741 -14.39 5.52 -19.67
N ALA A 742 -13.39 6.05 -18.96
CA ALA A 742 -12.42 6.99 -19.50
C ALA A 742 -11.65 6.37 -20.68
N SER A 743 -11.16 5.13 -20.53
CA SER A 743 -10.52 4.40 -21.63
C SER A 743 -11.46 4.10 -22.80
N TYR A 744 -12.75 3.84 -22.55
CA TYR A 744 -13.77 3.69 -23.59
C TYR A 744 -14.08 4.99 -24.34
N LEU A 745 -14.16 6.11 -23.63
CA LEU A 745 -14.36 7.43 -24.23
C LEU A 745 -13.14 7.85 -25.07
N ALA A 746 -11.93 7.60 -24.58
CA ALA A 746 -10.70 7.78 -25.36
C ALA A 746 -10.68 6.91 -26.63
N ALA A 747 -11.10 5.63 -26.54
CA ALA A 747 -11.25 4.77 -27.72
C ALA A 747 -12.34 5.26 -28.69
N MET A 748 -13.44 5.85 -28.19
CA MET A 748 -14.45 6.50 -29.03
C MET A 748 -13.92 7.76 -29.73
N ALA A 749 -13.04 8.54 -29.09
CA ALA A 749 -12.42 9.74 -29.66
C ALA A 749 -11.52 9.44 -30.87
N HIS A 750 -11.12 8.18 -31.07
CA HIS A 750 -10.39 7.71 -32.26
C HIS A 750 -11.28 6.98 -33.30
N SER A 751 -12.60 7.06 -33.15
CA SER A 751 -13.57 6.40 -34.04
C SER A 751 -14.19 7.35 -35.08
N SER A 752 -15.42 7.09 -35.56
CA SER A 752 -16.08 7.89 -36.60
C SER A 752 -16.29 9.35 -36.19
N PRO A 753 -16.28 10.33 -37.12
CA PRO A 753 -16.26 11.77 -36.80
C PRO A 753 -17.40 12.23 -35.88
N ASP A 754 -18.62 11.74 -36.05
CA ASP A 754 -19.75 12.11 -35.17
C ASP A 754 -19.55 11.64 -33.72
N LEU A 755 -18.90 10.48 -33.53
CA LEU A 755 -18.56 9.93 -32.22
C LEU A 755 -17.29 10.56 -31.66
N GLN A 756 -16.40 11.06 -32.51
CA GLN A 756 -15.25 11.84 -32.11
C GLN A 756 -15.70 13.18 -31.51
N ILE A 757 -16.66 13.87 -32.14
CA ILE A 757 -17.29 15.09 -31.59
C ILE A 757 -17.96 14.78 -30.24
N GLN A 758 -18.81 13.76 -30.15
CA GLN A 758 -19.47 13.39 -28.89
C GLN A 758 -18.50 12.91 -27.80
N ALA A 759 -17.43 12.19 -28.15
CA ALA A 759 -16.41 11.78 -27.18
C ALA A 759 -15.64 12.99 -26.66
N ILE A 760 -15.25 13.93 -27.54
CA ILE A 760 -14.61 15.21 -27.20
C ILE A 760 -15.54 16.04 -26.30
N GLU A 761 -16.85 16.11 -26.59
CA GLU A 761 -17.86 16.75 -25.74
C GLU A 761 -18.03 16.11 -24.35
N ILE A 762 -17.54 14.88 -24.11
CA ILE A 762 -17.67 14.19 -22.82
C ILE A 762 -16.33 14.08 -22.08
N SER A 763 -15.22 13.93 -22.80
CA SER A 763 -13.88 13.80 -22.24
C SER A 763 -13.08 15.10 -22.20
N THR A 764 -13.51 16.14 -22.92
CA THR A 764 -12.81 17.44 -23.00
C THR A 764 -13.72 18.67 -22.94
N SER A 765 -15.05 18.54 -22.91
CA SER A 765 -15.89 19.71 -22.65
C SER A 765 -15.80 20.12 -21.17
N PRO A 766 -15.40 21.37 -20.87
CA PRO A 766 -15.46 21.92 -19.52
C PRO A 766 -16.91 22.18 -19.06
N ASP A 767 -17.91 22.05 -19.95
CA ASP A 767 -19.32 22.29 -19.67
C ASP A 767 -20.01 21.12 -18.95
N ASN A 768 -19.34 19.96 -18.82
CA ASN A 768 -19.94 18.75 -18.26
C ASN A 768 -19.65 18.59 -16.75
N PRO A 769 -20.66 18.65 -15.84
CA PRO A 769 -20.46 18.52 -14.40
C PRO A 769 -19.81 17.20 -13.95
N PHE A 770 -19.89 16.16 -14.78
CA PHE A 770 -19.31 14.85 -14.50
C PHE A 770 -17.78 14.84 -14.64
N PHE A 771 -17.23 15.61 -15.60
CA PHE A 771 -15.80 15.64 -15.87
C PHE A 771 -15.04 16.21 -14.66
N MET A 772 -15.49 17.35 -14.11
CA MET A 772 -14.96 17.94 -12.88
C MET A 772 -14.92 16.94 -11.71
N ARG A 773 -16.02 16.21 -11.47
CA ARG A 773 -16.12 15.29 -10.32
C ARG A 773 -15.35 13.99 -10.51
N HIS A 774 -15.27 13.48 -11.74
CA HIS A 774 -14.41 12.34 -12.08
C HIS A 774 -12.94 12.67 -11.84
N GLN A 775 -12.50 13.83 -12.32
CA GLN A 775 -11.12 14.29 -12.18
C GLN A 775 -10.76 14.61 -10.73
N LEU A 776 -11.68 15.18 -9.94
CA LEU A 776 -11.53 15.28 -8.47
C LEU A 776 -11.30 13.90 -7.82
N ALA A 777 -12.13 12.90 -8.12
CA ALA A 777 -12.01 11.56 -7.53
C ALA A 777 -10.73 10.82 -7.95
N LYS A 778 -10.28 11.03 -9.20
CA LYS A 778 -9.02 10.49 -9.73
C LYS A 778 -7.81 11.18 -9.07
N GLY A 779 -7.88 12.50 -8.89
CA GLY A 779 -6.89 13.26 -8.13
C GLY A 779 -6.82 12.82 -6.66
N ASP A 780 -7.95 12.56 -6.02
CA ASP A 780 -8.00 12.04 -4.64
C ASP A 780 -7.32 10.65 -4.51
N ASP A 781 -7.50 9.75 -5.49
CA ASP A 781 -6.85 8.43 -5.49
C ASP A 781 -5.33 8.54 -5.70
N TYR A 782 -4.85 9.38 -6.63
CA TYR A 782 -3.42 9.66 -6.77
C TYR A 782 -2.82 10.33 -5.53
N LEU A 783 -3.55 11.26 -4.89
CA LEU A 783 -3.16 11.92 -3.65
C LEU A 783 -2.99 10.90 -2.50
N VAL A 784 -3.90 9.93 -2.39
CA VAL A 784 -3.77 8.82 -1.41
C VAL A 784 -2.58 7.92 -1.73
N ARG A 785 -2.28 7.70 -3.02
CA ARG A 785 -1.10 6.94 -3.48
C ARG A 785 0.21 7.74 -3.43
N ARG A 786 0.18 9.00 -3.02
CA ARG A 786 1.31 9.96 -2.99
C ARG A 786 1.91 10.29 -4.37
N ASP A 787 1.17 10.06 -5.46
CA ASP A 787 1.55 10.51 -6.81
C ASP A 787 1.03 11.95 -7.01
N PHE A 788 1.73 12.91 -6.41
CA PHE A 788 1.30 14.31 -6.41
C PHE A 788 1.29 14.92 -7.82
N GLN A 789 2.18 14.49 -8.71
CA GLN A 789 2.26 15.01 -10.07
C GLN A 789 1.06 14.57 -10.92
N ALA A 790 0.66 13.29 -10.84
CA ALA A 790 -0.57 12.83 -11.48
C ALA A 790 -1.83 13.44 -10.84
N ALA A 791 -1.83 13.66 -9.52
CA ALA A 791 -2.92 14.33 -8.82
C ALA A 791 -3.10 15.79 -9.27
N ILE A 792 -2.02 16.55 -9.44
CA ILE A 792 -2.04 17.95 -9.92
C ILE A 792 -2.73 18.06 -11.28
N VAL A 793 -2.36 17.21 -12.24
CA VAL A 793 -2.97 17.23 -13.59
C VAL A 793 -4.49 17.02 -13.50
N CYS A 794 -4.93 16.01 -12.74
CA CYS A 794 -6.36 15.73 -12.57
C CYS A 794 -7.09 16.90 -11.87
N TYR A 795 -6.51 17.47 -10.82
CA TYR A 795 -7.11 18.61 -10.12
C TYR A 795 -7.12 19.90 -10.97
N GLN A 796 -6.13 20.14 -11.82
CA GLN A 796 -6.10 21.25 -12.78
C GLN A 796 -7.20 21.11 -13.84
N GLU A 797 -7.37 19.90 -14.40
CA GLU A 797 -8.46 19.58 -15.32
C GLU A 797 -9.83 19.79 -14.66
N ALA A 798 -10.00 19.43 -13.39
CA ALA A 798 -11.23 19.72 -12.65
C ALA A 798 -11.44 21.23 -12.39
N ALA A 799 -10.38 21.98 -12.09
CA ALA A 799 -10.45 23.38 -11.70
C ALA A 799 -10.81 24.34 -12.86
N THR A 800 -10.57 23.92 -14.11
CA THR A 800 -10.86 24.69 -15.33
C THR A 800 -12.25 24.44 -15.92
N CYS A 801 -13.08 23.62 -15.28
CA CYS A 801 -14.43 23.30 -15.73
C CYS A 801 -15.47 24.42 -15.40
N ASN A 802 -16.24 24.83 -16.41
CA ASN A 802 -17.34 25.79 -16.31
C ASN A 802 -18.65 25.16 -16.81
N PRO A 803 -19.42 24.46 -15.95
CA PRO A 803 -20.62 23.76 -16.38
C PRO A 803 -21.76 24.71 -16.75
N THR A 804 -22.05 24.83 -18.05
CA THR A 804 -23.20 25.60 -18.56
C THR A 804 -24.52 24.83 -18.37
N ILE A 805 -25.12 24.97 -17.17
CA ILE A 805 -26.51 24.55 -16.97
C ILE A 805 -27.41 25.52 -17.76
N ALA A 806 -27.86 25.08 -18.93
CA ALA A 806 -28.82 25.81 -19.76
C ALA A 806 -30.23 25.81 -19.15
N SER A 807 -30.43 26.59 -18.08
CA SER A 807 -31.77 26.92 -17.59
C SER A 807 -32.41 27.92 -18.55
N THR A 808 -33.39 27.45 -19.33
CA THR A 808 -34.17 28.30 -20.24
C THR A 808 -35.13 29.20 -19.46
N SER A 809 -34.61 30.30 -18.92
CA SER A 809 -35.40 31.43 -18.40
C SER A 809 -34.65 32.74 -18.61
N SER A 810 -35.41 33.79 -18.89
CA SER A 810 -34.93 35.08 -19.39
C SER A 810 -34.05 35.89 -18.43
N GLU A 811 -33.20 36.73 -19.04
CA GLU A 811 -32.62 37.96 -18.48
C GLU A 811 -31.58 37.83 -17.34
N GLY A 812 -30.32 38.04 -17.71
CA GLY A 812 -29.60 39.17 -17.13
C GLY A 812 -28.75 38.97 -15.88
N SER A 813 -28.48 37.74 -15.42
CA SER A 813 -27.25 37.45 -14.64
C SER A 813 -26.93 35.96 -14.65
N SER A 814 -25.74 35.58 -15.11
CA SER A 814 -25.24 34.20 -15.05
C SER A 814 -24.63 33.92 -13.67
N LEU A 815 -25.48 33.70 -12.67
CA LEU A 815 -25.03 33.11 -11.40
C LEU A 815 -24.71 31.62 -11.64
N GLU A 816 -23.49 31.20 -11.32
CA GLU A 816 -23.12 29.79 -11.31
C GLU A 816 -23.84 29.02 -10.19
N ASP A 817 -24.05 27.71 -10.37
CA ASP A 817 -24.60 26.85 -9.33
C ASP A 817 -23.65 26.77 -8.12
N PRO A 818 -24.08 27.09 -6.89
CA PRO A 818 -23.19 27.15 -5.72
C PRO A 818 -22.45 25.84 -5.40
N GLU A 819 -22.95 24.69 -5.86
CA GLU A 819 -22.22 23.42 -5.73
C GLU A 819 -21.07 23.29 -6.74
N THR A 820 -21.22 23.77 -7.98
CA THR A 820 -20.12 23.76 -8.97
C THR A 820 -19.02 24.73 -8.55
N THR A 821 -19.40 25.91 -8.04
CA THR A 821 -18.48 26.87 -7.40
C THR A 821 -17.70 26.22 -6.24
N ARG A 822 -18.40 25.50 -5.34
CA ARG A 822 -17.77 24.78 -4.21
C ARG A 822 -16.79 23.71 -4.68
N GLN A 823 -17.12 22.98 -5.74
CA GLN A 823 -16.28 21.91 -6.27
C GLN A 823 -15.07 22.45 -7.04
N ARG A 824 -15.21 23.57 -7.76
CA ARG A 824 -14.09 24.29 -8.37
C ARG A 824 -13.12 24.81 -7.31
N VAL A 825 -13.62 25.42 -6.24
CA VAL A 825 -12.82 25.84 -5.08
C VAL A 825 -12.10 24.64 -4.44
N ARG A 826 -12.78 23.50 -4.28
CA ARG A 826 -12.16 22.26 -3.79
C ARG A 826 -11.01 21.81 -4.71
N ALA A 827 -11.18 21.86 -6.03
CA ALA A 827 -10.13 21.51 -6.99
C ALA A 827 -8.90 22.41 -6.85
N TYR A 828 -9.07 23.75 -6.85
CA TYR A 828 -7.96 24.69 -6.65
C TYR A 828 -7.25 24.51 -5.30
N VAL A 829 -7.99 24.29 -4.21
CA VAL A 829 -7.41 24.02 -2.88
C VAL A 829 -6.68 22.66 -2.87
N SER A 830 -7.13 21.66 -3.62
CA SER A 830 -6.45 20.37 -3.74
C SER A 830 -5.19 20.44 -4.62
N CYS A 831 -5.19 21.22 -5.72
CA CYS A 831 -3.95 21.58 -6.43
C CYS A 831 -2.94 22.22 -5.49
N ALA A 832 -3.37 23.22 -4.72
CA ALA A 832 -2.50 23.94 -3.80
C ALA A 832 -1.92 23.06 -2.70
N LYS A 833 -2.66 22.05 -2.21
CA LYS A 833 -2.13 21.03 -1.30
C LYS A 833 -1.03 20.19 -1.93
N CYS A 834 -1.18 19.80 -3.20
CA CYS A 834 -0.17 19.02 -3.92
C CYS A 834 1.09 19.87 -4.17
N PHE A 835 0.94 21.11 -4.65
CA PHE A 835 2.06 22.05 -4.80
C PHE A 835 2.76 22.35 -3.47
N TYR A 836 2.00 22.50 -2.38
CA TYR A 836 2.58 22.66 -1.03
C TYR A 836 3.35 21.42 -0.56
N ALA A 837 2.89 20.21 -0.92
CA ALA A 837 3.60 18.96 -0.64
C ALA A 837 4.83 18.73 -1.53
N LEU A 838 4.93 19.44 -2.65
CA LEU A 838 6.10 19.52 -3.53
C LEU A 838 6.98 20.77 -3.22
N GLU A 839 6.76 21.42 -2.08
CA GLU A 839 7.47 22.63 -1.63
C GLU A 839 7.30 23.90 -2.50
N GLU A 840 6.48 23.84 -3.56
CA GLU A 840 6.18 24.96 -4.47
C GLU A 840 5.16 25.96 -3.88
N SER A 841 5.55 26.65 -2.81
CA SER A 841 4.67 27.56 -2.05
C SER A 841 4.11 28.75 -2.86
N GLU A 842 4.87 29.28 -3.83
CA GLU A 842 4.38 30.33 -4.75
C GLU A 842 3.27 29.82 -5.67
N ASN A 843 3.42 28.62 -6.23
CA ASN A 843 2.40 28.00 -7.08
C ASN A 843 1.15 27.67 -6.24
N ALA A 844 1.33 27.13 -5.03
CA ALA A 844 0.22 26.95 -4.10
C ALA A 844 -0.52 28.27 -3.79
N TRP A 845 0.20 29.36 -3.54
CA TRP A 845 -0.38 30.69 -3.29
C TRP A 845 -1.17 31.24 -4.50
N GLN A 846 -0.68 31.05 -5.72
CA GLN A 846 -1.38 31.45 -6.95
C GLN A 846 -2.72 30.70 -7.09
N TYR A 847 -2.72 29.37 -6.96
CA TYR A 847 -3.95 28.56 -7.04
C TYR A 847 -4.97 28.91 -5.95
N LEU A 848 -4.50 29.21 -4.73
CA LEU A 848 -5.35 29.69 -3.63
C LEU A 848 -5.87 31.11 -3.85
N SER A 849 -5.16 31.95 -4.62
CA SER A 849 -5.61 33.28 -4.96
C SER A 849 -6.70 33.25 -6.03
N ILE A 850 -6.50 32.45 -7.07
CA ILE A 850 -7.56 32.14 -8.06
C ILE A 850 -8.81 31.59 -7.35
N ALA A 851 -8.67 30.68 -6.39
CA ALA A 851 -9.80 30.16 -5.62
C ALA A 851 -10.55 31.22 -4.79
N HIS A 852 -9.86 32.29 -4.36
CA HIS A 852 -10.41 33.36 -3.53
C HIS A 852 -11.18 34.40 -4.34
N ASP A 853 -10.78 34.61 -5.60
CA ASP A 853 -11.37 35.62 -6.48
C ASP A 853 -12.65 35.10 -7.19
N ILE A 854 -12.98 33.81 -7.02
CA ILE A 854 -14.25 33.22 -7.47
C ILE A 854 -15.42 33.90 -6.73
N THR A 855 -16.49 34.24 -7.46
CA THR A 855 -17.70 34.81 -6.86
C THR A 855 -18.58 33.70 -6.25
N GLY A 856 -19.16 33.95 -5.07
CA GLY A 856 -20.10 33.01 -4.44
C GLY A 856 -19.47 31.83 -3.67
N VAL A 857 -18.18 31.91 -3.31
CA VAL A 857 -17.51 30.90 -2.46
C VAL A 857 -18.26 30.75 -1.12
N SER A 858 -18.44 29.51 -0.66
CA SER A 858 -19.06 29.25 0.64
C SER A 858 -18.16 29.71 1.80
N VAL A 859 -18.76 30.10 2.92
CA VAL A 859 -18.02 30.56 4.12
C VAL A 859 -17.00 29.50 4.62
N GLU A 860 -17.32 28.21 4.45
CA GLU A 860 -16.41 27.09 4.70
C GLU A 860 -15.25 27.01 3.68
N GLY A 861 -15.54 27.25 2.39
CA GLY A 861 -14.54 27.32 1.33
C GLY A 861 -13.57 28.50 1.51
N GLU A 862 -14.08 29.67 1.87
CA GLU A 862 -13.25 30.83 2.23
C GLU A 862 -12.33 30.52 3.41
N ALA A 863 -12.85 29.90 4.46
CA ALA A 863 -12.06 29.48 5.62
C ALA A 863 -10.96 28.48 5.23
N ALA A 864 -11.25 27.53 4.34
CA ALA A 864 -10.26 26.59 3.82
C ALA A 864 -9.18 27.28 2.95
N ILE A 865 -9.55 28.21 2.08
CA ILE A 865 -8.60 29.00 1.28
C ILE A 865 -7.69 29.82 2.19
N LEU A 866 -8.25 30.54 3.16
CA LEU A 866 -7.51 31.40 4.09
C LEU A 866 -6.55 30.59 4.98
N LEU A 867 -6.95 29.40 5.42
CA LEU A 867 -6.08 28.45 6.12
C LEU A 867 -4.83 28.10 5.30
N TRP A 868 -5.01 27.71 4.05
CA TRP A 868 -3.89 27.31 3.18
C TRP A 868 -3.06 28.52 2.72
N LYS A 869 -3.65 29.70 2.54
CA LYS A 869 -2.91 30.95 2.35
C LYS A 869 -2.03 31.28 3.56
N GLY A 870 -2.56 31.12 4.77
CA GLY A 870 -1.80 31.21 6.03
C GLY A 870 -0.60 30.26 6.04
N LYS A 871 -0.82 28.97 5.72
CA LYS A 871 0.25 27.96 5.61
C LYS A 871 1.34 28.34 4.59
N CYS A 872 0.99 28.91 3.44
CA CYS A 872 1.96 29.39 2.45
C CYS A 872 2.78 30.57 3.00
N LYS A 873 2.11 31.55 3.62
CA LYS A 873 2.77 32.72 4.24
C LYS A 873 3.68 32.35 5.42
N ARG A 874 3.35 31.29 6.16
CA ARG A 874 4.21 30.68 7.18
C ARG A 874 5.51 30.15 6.56
N VAL A 875 5.44 29.46 5.42
CA VAL A 875 6.64 28.96 4.69
C VAL A 875 7.48 30.12 4.15
N GLN A 876 6.84 31.20 3.69
CA GLN A 876 7.51 32.46 3.31
C GLN A 876 8.02 33.29 4.52
N LYS A 877 7.94 32.78 5.76
CA LYS A 877 8.27 33.47 7.02
C LYS A 877 7.52 34.78 7.30
N ALA A 878 6.45 35.07 6.55
CA ALA A 878 5.60 36.25 6.73
C ALA A 878 4.56 36.00 7.83
N TYR A 879 5.01 35.88 9.08
CA TYR A 879 4.18 35.37 10.19
C TYR A 879 3.03 36.32 10.60
N ASP A 880 3.20 37.64 10.52
CA ASP A 880 2.12 38.60 10.75
C ASP A 880 0.98 38.44 9.73
N GLU A 881 1.32 38.36 8.44
CA GLU A 881 0.36 38.13 7.36
C GLU A 881 -0.30 36.75 7.50
N SER A 882 0.48 35.73 7.86
CA SER A 882 -0.01 34.38 8.12
C SER A 882 -1.02 34.33 9.26
N LEU A 883 -0.73 34.98 10.40
CA LEU A 883 -1.64 35.01 11.55
C LEU A 883 -2.94 35.76 11.20
N LEU A 884 -2.83 36.92 10.55
CA LEU A 884 -3.99 37.70 10.09
C LEU A 884 -4.89 36.91 9.13
N LEU A 885 -4.30 36.08 8.25
CA LEU A 885 -5.06 35.18 7.36
C LEU A 885 -5.73 34.04 8.13
N LEU A 886 -5.08 33.49 9.15
CA LEU A 886 -5.61 32.43 10.00
C LEU A 886 -6.71 32.91 10.96
N GLU A 887 -6.60 34.12 11.51
CA GLU A 887 -7.67 34.80 12.26
C GLU A 887 -8.92 34.96 11.39
N LYS A 888 -8.76 35.48 10.17
CA LYS A 888 -9.85 35.57 9.19
C LYS A 888 -10.43 34.21 8.82
N ALA A 889 -9.59 33.17 8.71
CA ALA A 889 -10.05 31.81 8.48
C ALA A 889 -10.91 31.30 9.66
N PHE A 890 -10.50 31.60 10.89
CA PHE A 890 -11.18 31.18 12.11
C PHE A 890 -12.55 31.85 12.28
N ASP A 891 -12.65 33.14 11.97
CA ASP A 891 -13.91 33.87 11.97
C ASP A 891 -14.88 33.27 10.95
N ARG A 892 -14.42 32.97 9.73
CA ARG A 892 -15.24 32.33 8.68
C ARG A 892 -15.64 30.91 9.09
N ALA A 893 -14.74 30.08 9.60
CA ALA A 893 -15.08 28.74 10.09
C ALA A 893 -16.06 28.79 11.29
N SER A 894 -15.96 29.80 12.15
CA SER A 894 -16.88 30.03 13.26
C SER A 894 -18.26 30.49 12.78
N ALA A 895 -18.33 31.38 11.78
CA ALA A 895 -19.58 31.80 11.15
C ALA A 895 -20.28 30.63 10.43
N ALA A 896 -19.53 29.79 9.70
CA ALA A 896 -20.05 28.58 9.08
C ALA A 896 -20.61 27.60 10.13
N SER A 897 -19.89 27.39 11.24
CA SER A 897 -20.34 26.55 12.36
C SER A 897 -21.62 27.09 13.02
N ALA A 898 -21.71 28.41 13.23
CA ALA A 898 -22.87 29.05 13.83
C ALA A 898 -24.11 29.03 12.91
N ALA A 899 -23.93 29.28 11.61
CA ALA A 899 -25.01 29.20 10.63
C ALA A 899 -25.60 27.79 10.55
N SER A 900 -24.76 26.76 10.65
CA SER A 900 -25.19 25.35 10.67
C SER A 900 -25.99 24.98 11.93
N ALA A 901 -25.71 25.61 13.07
CA ALA A 901 -26.42 25.36 14.34
C ALA A 901 -27.84 25.96 14.39
N CYS A 902 -28.18 26.89 13.50
CA CYS A 902 -29.49 27.54 13.43
C CYS A 902 -30.52 26.80 12.53
N LEU A 903 -30.15 25.66 11.93
CA LEU A 903 -31.03 24.88 11.07
C LEU A 903 -31.85 23.84 11.87
N PRO A 904 -33.15 23.65 11.58
CA PRO A 904 -33.96 22.62 12.25
C PRO A 904 -33.42 21.20 12.06
N SER A 905 -33.45 20.38 13.11
CA SER A 905 -32.77 19.08 13.18
C SER A 905 -33.43 17.91 12.40
N SER A 906 -34.14 18.19 11.29
CA SER A 906 -34.74 17.15 10.44
C SER A 906 -33.79 16.58 9.38
N ALA A 907 -32.62 17.21 9.16
CA ALA A 907 -31.55 16.67 8.33
C ALA A 907 -30.47 15.99 9.19
N ALA A 908 -30.72 14.73 9.58
CA ALA A 908 -29.72 13.92 10.26
C ALA A 908 -28.55 13.59 9.31
N GLY A 909 -27.38 14.22 9.49
CA GLY A 909 -26.18 13.83 8.73
C GLY A 909 -25.18 14.92 8.32
N ALA A 910 -25.08 16.08 8.99
CA ALA A 910 -23.95 16.99 8.76
C ALA A 910 -23.61 17.91 9.97
N PRO A 911 -22.63 17.53 10.82
CA PRO A 911 -21.99 18.50 11.73
C PRO A 911 -20.45 18.38 11.83
N MET A 912 -19.78 17.57 10.98
CA MET A 912 -18.36 17.23 11.17
C MET A 912 -17.35 18.17 10.48
N SER A 913 -17.61 18.66 9.26
CA SER A 913 -16.58 19.33 8.43
C SER A 913 -16.14 20.69 8.99
N ALA A 914 -17.08 21.60 9.27
CA ALA A 914 -16.78 22.94 9.78
C ALA A 914 -16.10 22.91 11.16
N ALA A 915 -16.48 21.95 12.03
CA ALA A 915 -15.86 21.75 13.33
C ALA A 915 -14.40 21.25 13.21
N VAL A 916 -14.14 20.31 12.30
CA VAL A 916 -12.77 19.84 11.99
C VAL A 916 -11.92 20.95 11.38
N LEU A 917 -12.48 21.74 10.46
CA LEU A 917 -11.79 22.87 9.85
C LEU A 917 -11.43 23.94 10.89
N LYS A 918 -12.39 24.31 11.77
CA LYS A 918 -12.16 25.24 12.88
C LYS A 918 -11.07 24.77 13.84
N ARG A 919 -11.03 23.47 14.17
CA ARG A 919 -9.95 22.85 14.96
C ARG A 919 -8.60 22.95 14.23
N SER A 920 -8.55 22.64 12.93
CA SER A 920 -7.32 22.74 12.13
C SER A 920 -6.77 24.17 12.06
N ILE A 921 -7.66 25.18 11.96
CA ILE A 921 -7.26 26.59 11.93
C ILE A 921 -6.71 27.02 13.30
N LEU A 922 -7.39 26.68 14.40
CA LEU A 922 -6.90 26.98 15.75
C LEU A 922 -5.51 26.42 16.03
N MET A 923 -5.20 25.23 15.52
CA MET A 923 -3.86 24.66 15.66
C MET A 923 -2.84 25.45 14.85
N GLU A 924 -3.09 25.74 13.57
CA GLU A 924 -2.19 26.60 12.77
C GLU A 924 -2.02 28.01 13.36
N MET A 925 -3.06 28.60 13.96
CA MET A 925 -2.94 29.88 14.69
C MET A 925 -1.96 29.78 15.86
N LYS A 926 -1.95 28.67 16.61
CA LYS A 926 -0.96 28.44 17.68
C LYS A 926 0.45 28.28 17.09
N VAL A 927 0.60 27.49 16.02
CA VAL A 927 1.88 27.29 15.31
C VAL A 927 2.46 28.64 14.88
N VAL A 928 1.68 29.42 14.16
CA VAL A 928 2.10 30.71 13.61
C VAL A 928 2.26 31.74 14.72
N GLY A 929 1.47 31.71 15.79
CA GLY A 929 1.66 32.57 16.97
C GLY A 929 3.03 32.37 17.63
N LEU A 930 3.45 31.12 17.82
CA LEU A 930 4.76 30.77 18.39
C LEU A 930 5.93 31.23 17.48
N LEU A 931 5.78 31.10 16.16
CA LEU A 931 6.77 31.60 15.19
C LEU A 931 6.77 33.14 15.08
N ARG A 932 5.59 33.77 15.10
CA ARG A 932 5.38 35.22 14.94
C ARG A 932 5.98 36.04 16.07
N GLN A 933 5.89 35.56 17.31
CA GLN A 933 6.39 36.29 18.48
C GLN A 933 7.92 36.45 18.48
N GLY A 934 8.62 35.97 17.45
CA GLY A 934 10.08 35.99 17.39
C GLY A 934 10.71 35.11 18.45
N VAL A 935 9.95 34.33 19.24
CA VAL A 935 10.48 33.43 20.27
C VAL A 935 11.41 32.40 19.64
N TYR A 936 11.07 31.93 18.45
CA TYR A 936 11.94 31.11 17.60
C TYR A 936 13.24 31.86 17.26
N ASP A 937 13.19 33.03 16.63
CA ASP A 937 14.40 33.80 16.27
C ASP A 937 15.20 34.29 17.51
N ALA A 938 14.56 34.54 18.65
CA ALA A 938 15.18 34.94 19.92
C ALA A 938 15.90 33.77 20.61
N LEU A 939 15.34 32.56 20.55
CA LEU A 939 16.04 31.32 20.94
C LEU A 939 17.21 31.00 19.99
N LEU A 940 17.22 31.56 18.77
CA LEU A 940 18.26 31.34 17.75
C LEU A 940 19.35 32.42 17.70
N SER A 941 19.07 33.64 18.19
CA SER A 941 19.93 34.84 18.12
C SER A 941 20.62 35.21 19.45
N THR A 942 20.38 34.44 20.52
CA THR A 942 20.99 34.66 21.85
C THR A 942 22.52 34.58 21.88
N ASP A 943 23.18 34.17 20.79
CA ASP A 943 24.66 34.17 20.65
C ASP A 943 25.23 35.34 19.81
N GLU A 944 24.43 36.14 19.08
CA GLU A 944 25.00 37.21 18.21
C GLU A 944 25.59 38.39 19.00
N ASN A 945 25.09 38.66 20.22
CA ASN A 945 25.61 39.74 21.07
C ASN A 945 26.94 39.40 21.77
N ALA A 946 27.50 38.20 21.61
CA ALA A 946 28.82 37.86 22.13
C ALA A 946 29.99 38.37 21.25
N ALA A 947 29.71 38.76 20.01
CA ALA A 947 30.73 39.09 19.00
C ALA A 947 31.04 40.60 18.84
N ALA A 948 30.31 41.49 19.53
CA ALA A 948 30.33 42.94 19.26
C ALA A 948 31.08 43.81 20.29
N ASP A 949 31.39 43.31 21.48
CA ASP A 949 31.91 44.13 22.60
C ASP A 949 33.44 44.38 22.58
N HIS A 950 34.15 43.99 21.51
CA HIS A 950 35.60 44.18 21.37
C HIS A 950 36.03 44.85 20.05
N ALA A 951 35.39 45.97 19.68
CA ALA A 951 36.03 46.99 18.84
C ALA A 951 35.50 48.42 19.07
N ALA A 952 36.43 49.34 19.41
CA ALA A 952 36.34 50.80 19.28
C ALA A 952 35.50 51.62 20.28
N GLU A 953 36.13 51.97 21.41
CA GLU A 953 36.07 53.38 21.85
C GLU A 953 36.74 54.27 20.78
N SER A 954 35.98 55.16 20.12
CA SER A 954 36.35 56.58 20.01
C SER A 954 35.26 57.45 19.33
N ASN A 955 34.87 58.54 20.02
CA ASN A 955 34.29 59.77 19.49
C ASN A 955 32.97 59.75 18.66
N GLY A 956 31.84 59.91 19.37
CA GLY A 956 31.29 61.26 19.52
C GLY A 956 30.02 61.70 18.75
N VAL A 957 28.93 61.84 19.53
CA VAL A 957 27.91 62.93 19.50
C VAL A 957 26.66 62.83 18.57
N ASN A 958 25.50 62.68 19.25
CA ASN A 958 24.11 63.10 18.94
C ASN A 958 23.31 62.48 17.77
N GLY A 959 22.09 61.97 18.05
CA GLY A 959 21.10 61.69 16.98
C GLY A 959 19.78 60.96 17.27
N ALA A 960 19.10 61.20 18.41
CA ALA A 960 17.65 60.99 18.65
C ALA A 960 16.83 59.78 18.05
N SER A 961 16.24 59.01 18.99
CA SER A 961 14.86 58.44 18.98
C SER A 961 14.41 57.39 17.94
N GLY A 962 13.96 56.23 18.45
CA GLY A 962 13.11 55.25 17.77
C GLY A 962 12.77 54.08 18.70
N ASP A 963 11.56 54.07 19.28
CA ASP A 963 11.12 53.09 20.29
C ASP A 963 10.70 51.75 19.65
N GLY A 964 11.13 50.64 20.26
CA GLY A 964 10.91 49.27 19.79
C GLY A 964 11.29 48.26 20.88
N GLY A 965 10.28 47.70 21.55
CA GLY A 965 10.44 47.03 22.85
C GLY A 965 11.33 45.78 22.83
N VAL A 966 12.38 45.79 23.66
CA VAL A 966 13.22 44.62 23.95
C VAL A 966 12.44 43.63 24.82
N VAL A 967 12.31 42.39 24.37
CA VAL A 967 11.67 41.30 25.13
C VAL A 967 12.63 40.77 26.20
N SER A 968 12.13 40.55 27.42
CA SER A 968 12.91 40.06 28.56
C SER A 968 13.16 38.55 28.48
N SER A 969 14.33 38.07 28.91
CA SER A 969 14.67 36.64 28.89
C SER A 969 13.69 35.77 29.69
N GLY A 970 13.07 36.33 30.73
CA GLY A 970 12.07 35.65 31.55
C GLY A 970 10.72 35.39 30.86
N ASP A 971 10.49 35.91 29.65
CA ASP A 971 9.31 35.58 28.86
C ASP A 971 9.58 34.43 27.88
N ALA A 972 10.80 34.31 27.34
CA ALA A 972 11.20 33.17 26.51
C ALA A 972 11.15 31.83 27.30
N GLU A 973 11.58 31.85 28.57
CA GLU A 973 11.56 30.67 29.45
C GLU A 973 10.12 30.23 29.80
N LYS A 974 9.19 31.19 29.97
CA LYS A 974 7.74 30.91 30.11
C LYS A 974 7.15 30.36 28.82
N SER A 975 7.51 30.90 27.66
CA SER A 975 7.03 30.43 26.35
C SER A 975 7.52 29.01 26.06
N LEU A 976 8.76 28.66 26.44
CA LEU A 976 9.25 27.28 26.37
C LEU A 976 8.42 26.35 27.26
N THR A 977 8.16 26.77 28.51
CA THR A 977 7.33 26.01 29.47
C THR A 977 5.92 25.77 28.92
N GLN A 978 5.26 26.80 28.36
CA GLN A 978 3.94 26.68 27.74
C GLN A 978 3.94 25.80 26.47
N MET A 979 5.03 25.81 25.69
CA MET A 979 5.19 24.92 24.54
C MET A 979 5.35 23.46 24.99
N MET A 980 6.08 23.21 26.08
CA MET A 980 6.18 21.89 26.70
C MET A 980 4.80 21.42 27.23
N GLU A 981 4.08 22.24 27.98
CA GLU A 981 2.73 21.93 28.48
C GLU A 981 1.74 21.54 27.35
N LEU A 982 1.95 22.03 26.13
CA LEU A 982 1.14 21.68 24.94
C LEU A 982 1.53 20.36 24.28
N PHE A 983 2.77 19.86 24.45
CA PHE A 983 3.30 18.67 23.76
C PHE A 983 3.42 17.43 24.65
N HIS A 984 3.38 17.57 25.97
CA HIS A 984 3.44 16.44 26.89
C HIS A 984 2.06 15.83 27.13
N CYS A 985 2.01 14.49 27.19
CA CYS A 985 0.81 13.75 27.54
C CYS A 985 0.49 13.96 29.03
N PRO A 986 -0.74 14.36 29.41
CA PRO A 986 -1.12 14.48 30.82
C PRO A 986 -1.12 13.17 31.63
N LEU A 987 -0.91 12.01 30.98
CA LEU A 987 -0.86 10.68 31.61
C LEU A 987 0.56 10.12 31.76
N SER A 988 1.40 10.16 30.73
CA SER A 988 2.82 9.72 30.84
C SER A 988 3.74 10.83 31.36
N LEU A 989 3.34 12.10 31.22
CA LEU A 989 4.21 13.27 31.40
C LEU A 989 5.44 13.26 30.46
N GLU A 990 5.34 12.53 29.35
CA GLU A 990 6.33 12.46 28.27
C GLU A 990 5.76 13.12 27.01
N LEU A 991 6.61 13.43 26.04
CA LEU A 991 6.20 13.98 24.75
C LEU A 991 5.26 12.99 24.01
N MET A 992 4.13 13.48 23.47
CA MET A 992 3.17 12.62 22.76
C MET A 992 3.71 12.11 21.41
N ASP A 993 3.63 10.81 21.14
CA ASP A 993 3.99 10.23 19.84
C ASP A 993 2.75 10.15 18.93
N ASP A 994 1.61 9.63 19.41
CA ASP A 994 0.33 9.71 18.71
C ASP A 994 -0.71 10.51 19.50
N PRO A 995 -0.66 11.86 19.45
CA PRO A 995 -1.59 12.69 20.19
C PRO A 995 -3.03 12.51 19.68
N VAL A 996 -3.94 12.17 20.60
CA VAL A 996 -5.39 12.04 20.40
C VAL A 996 -6.16 12.95 21.34
N THR A 997 -7.20 13.60 20.84
CA THR A 997 -8.02 14.57 21.58
C THR A 997 -9.37 13.97 21.95
N THR A 998 -9.79 14.17 23.20
CA THR A 998 -11.12 13.79 23.70
C THR A 998 -12.19 14.80 23.27
N PRO A 999 -13.50 14.49 23.33
CA PRO A 999 -14.56 15.43 22.97
C PRO A 999 -14.51 16.76 23.74
N ASP A 1000 -14.01 16.71 24.98
CA ASP A 1000 -13.84 17.86 25.88
C ASP A 1000 -12.63 18.76 25.50
N GLY A 1001 -11.77 18.31 24.60
CA GLY A 1001 -10.64 19.09 24.06
C GLY A 1001 -9.28 18.80 24.68
N ASN A 1002 -9.18 17.91 25.66
CA ASN A 1002 -7.90 17.44 26.22
C ASN A 1002 -7.19 16.54 25.23
N THR A 1003 -5.87 16.66 25.11
CA THR A 1003 -5.06 15.78 24.23
C THR A 1003 -4.13 14.91 25.08
N TYR A 1004 -4.05 13.64 24.73
CA TYR A 1004 -3.25 12.61 25.39
C TYR A 1004 -2.50 11.81 24.32
N ASP A 1005 -1.43 11.10 24.68
CA ASP A 1005 -0.92 10.04 23.82
C ASP A 1005 -1.94 8.90 23.71
N ARG A 1006 -2.16 8.37 22.50
CA ARG A 1006 -3.10 7.29 22.23
C ARG A 1006 -2.91 6.10 23.16
N SER A 1007 -1.68 5.61 23.29
CA SER A 1007 -1.38 4.40 24.04
C SER A 1007 -1.83 4.54 25.50
N MET A 1008 -1.52 5.70 26.10
CA MET A 1008 -1.82 6.02 27.48
C MET A 1008 -3.31 6.19 27.75
N ILE A 1009 -4.06 6.89 26.88
CA ILE A 1009 -5.51 7.09 27.09
C ILE A 1009 -6.32 5.83 26.77
N GLU A 1010 -5.93 5.04 25.77
CA GLU A 1010 -6.58 3.76 25.48
C GLU A 1010 -6.36 2.76 26.63
N GLN A 1011 -5.12 2.67 27.15
CA GLN A 1011 -4.82 1.88 28.35
C GLN A 1011 -5.59 2.39 29.58
N HIS A 1012 -5.75 3.71 29.76
CA HIS A 1012 -6.56 4.25 30.84
C HIS A 1012 -8.02 3.79 30.76
N LEU A 1013 -8.63 3.87 29.57
CA LEU A 1013 -10.02 3.47 29.35
C LEU A 1013 -10.25 1.96 29.58
N GLU A 1014 -9.24 1.14 29.29
CA GLU A 1014 -9.26 -0.32 29.46
C GLU A 1014 -9.00 -0.77 30.91
N VAL A 1015 -8.13 -0.08 31.65
CA VAL A 1015 -7.72 -0.47 33.02
C VAL A 1015 -8.49 0.26 34.12
N ASN A 1016 -8.77 1.56 33.95
CA ASN A 1016 -9.33 2.42 35.01
C ASN A 1016 -10.81 2.76 34.81
N GLY A 1017 -11.31 2.69 33.57
CA GLY A 1017 -12.74 2.83 33.23
C GLY A 1017 -13.03 3.90 32.17
N CYS A 1018 -14.27 3.89 31.66
CA CYS A 1018 -14.71 4.71 30.53
C CYS A 1018 -15.01 6.19 30.91
N PHE A 1019 -14.00 6.93 31.33
CA PHE A 1019 -14.07 8.36 31.61
C PHE A 1019 -12.76 9.11 31.25
N ASP A 1020 -12.85 10.41 31.04
CA ASP A 1020 -11.69 11.28 30.77
C ASP A 1020 -10.88 11.49 32.08
N PRO A 1021 -9.56 11.23 32.11
CA PRO A 1021 -8.74 11.35 33.32
C PRO A 1021 -8.77 12.73 34.00
N LEU A 1022 -8.87 13.81 33.20
CA LEU A 1022 -8.83 15.19 33.69
C LEU A 1022 -10.22 15.73 34.02
N THR A 1023 -11.22 15.53 33.15
CA THR A 1023 -12.58 16.09 33.36
C THR A 1023 -13.52 15.16 34.11
N ARG A 1024 -13.20 13.86 34.17
CA ARG A 1024 -14.08 12.77 34.65
C ARG A 1024 -15.40 12.66 33.91
N ALA A 1025 -15.51 13.25 32.72
CA ALA A 1025 -16.67 13.10 31.84
C ALA A 1025 -16.71 11.67 31.26
N PRO A 1026 -17.89 11.11 30.94
CA PRO A 1026 -17.99 9.80 30.29
C PRO A 1026 -17.28 9.80 28.93
N LEU A 1027 -16.34 8.88 28.75
CA LEU A 1027 -15.46 8.81 27.58
C LEU A 1027 -15.32 7.37 27.11
N THR A 1028 -15.42 7.14 25.81
CA THR A 1028 -15.28 5.82 25.18
C THR A 1028 -14.20 5.85 24.10
N LYS A 1029 -13.57 4.70 23.83
CA LYS A 1029 -12.46 4.57 22.88
C LYS A 1029 -12.79 5.08 21.47
N SER A 1030 -14.06 4.96 21.04
CA SER A 1030 -14.57 5.47 19.76
C SER A 1030 -14.77 6.99 19.69
N GLN A 1031 -14.66 7.71 20.81
CA GLN A 1031 -14.76 9.18 20.88
C GLN A 1031 -13.39 9.88 20.85
N LEU A 1032 -12.29 9.13 20.78
CA LEU A 1032 -10.93 9.66 20.65
C LEU A 1032 -10.65 10.06 19.20
N HIS A 1033 -10.27 11.33 18.98
CA HIS A 1033 -9.99 11.87 17.64
C HIS A 1033 -8.48 12.14 17.44
N PRO A 1034 -7.83 11.61 16.39
CA PRO A 1034 -6.40 11.87 16.15
C PRO A 1034 -6.09 13.36 15.96
N ASN A 1035 -5.18 13.91 16.76
CA ASN A 1035 -4.75 15.31 16.70
C ASN A 1035 -3.58 15.48 15.71
N ARG A 1036 -3.87 15.21 14.43
CA ARG A 1036 -2.87 15.25 13.35
C ARG A 1036 -2.18 16.60 13.19
N ALA A 1037 -2.83 17.70 13.57
CA ALA A 1037 -2.24 19.03 13.50
C ALA A 1037 -1.20 19.27 14.62
N LEU A 1038 -1.45 18.77 15.84
CA LEU A 1038 -0.44 18.78 16.89
C LEU A 1038 0.71 17.83 16.56
N LYS A 1039 0.42 16.63 16.04
CA LYS A 1039 1.43 15.68 15.57
C LYS A 1039 2.32 16.29 14.49
N GLN A 1040 1.74 16.87 13.43
CA GLN A 1040 2.49 17.57 12.38
C GLN A 1040 3.27 18.79 12.88
N LEU A 1041 2.74 19.53 13.87
CA LEU A 1041 3.48 20.62 14.51
C LEU A 1041 4.72 20.07 15.24
N MET A 1042 4.56 19.03 16.05
CA MET A 1042 5.64 18.38 16.78
C MET A 1042 6.67 17.78 15.81
N GLU A 1043 6.24 17.04 14.79
CA GLU A 1043 7.10 16.51 13.72
C GLU A 1043 7.86 17.64 12.99
N THR A 1044 7.21 18.77 12.66
CA THR A 1044 7.86 19.93 12.03
C THR A 1044 8.91 20.56 12.96
N LEU A 1045 8.60 20.75 14.24
CA LEU A 1045 9.51 21.36 15.22
C LEU A 1045 10.66 20.44 15.65
N LEU A 1046 10.44 19.12 15.62
CA LEU A 1046 11.47 18.11 15.83
C LEU A 1046 12.39 17.95 14.60
N SER A 1047 11.86 18.17 13.40
CA SER A 1047 12.66 18.19 12.15
C SER A 1047 13.59 19.40 12.06
N ASP A 1048 13.31 20.46 12.82
CA ASP A 1048 14.16 21.65 12.89
C ASP A 1048 15.30 21.44 13.90
N HIS A 1049 16.52 21.27 13.37
CA HIS A 1049 17.68 20.80 14.13
C HIS A 1049 17.93 21.55 15.46
N ARG A 1050 17.76 22.88 15.50
CA ARG A 1050 18.06 23.66 16.71
C ARG A 1050 16.93 23.56 17.75
N LEU A 1051 15.67 23.51 17.33
CA LEU A 1051 14.54 23.39 18.26
C LEU A 1051 14.30 21.94 18.69
N GLY A 1052 14.53 20.97 17.79
CA GLY A 1052 14.55 19.54 18.10
C GLY A 1052 15.64 19.19 19.13
N LEU A 1053 16.84 19.79 19.04
CA LEU A 1053 17.85 19.69 20.09
C LEU A 1053 17.38 20.27 21.43
N LEU A 1054 16.68 21.41 21.40
CA LEU A 1054 16.20 22.10 22.60
C LEU A 1054 15.09 21.30 23.30
N LEU A 1055 14.09 20.83 22.54
CA LEU A 1055 13.03 19.96 23.03
C LEU A 1055 13.55 18.60 23.50
N ALA A 1056 14.50 17.98 22.78
CA ALA A 1056 15.16 16.75 23.22
C ALA A 1056 16.02 16.95 24.48
N SER A 1057 16.58 18.15 24.71
CA SER A 1057 17.30 18.48 25.94
C SER A 1057 16.38 18.74 27.15
N CYS A 1058 15.09 18.94 26.90
CA CYS A 1058 14.05 19.06 27.92
C CYS A 1058 13.33 17.73 28.21
N SER A 1059 13.51 16.71 27.37
CA SER A 1059 13.01 15.33 27.59
C SER A 1059 13.99 14.44 28.36
N THR A 1060 14.88 15.03 29.17
CA THR A 1060 15.88 14.34 30.01
C THR A 1060 15.93 14.88 31.43
#